data_AF-A0A814HKK7-F1
#
_entry.id   AF-A0A814HKK7-F1
#
_cell.length_a   1.000
_cell.length_b   1.000
_cell.length_c   1.000
_cell.angle_alpha   90.00
_cell.angle_beta   90.00
_cell.angle_gamma   90.00
#
_symmetry.space_group_name_H-M   'P 1'
#
loop_
_entity.id
_entity.type
_entity.pdbx_description
1 polymer ?
#
loop_
_entity_poly.entity_id
_entity_poly.type
_entity_poly.pdbx_seq_one_letter_code
_entity_poly.pdbx_strand_id
1 'polypeptide(L)'
;MVAAFFTLAALIIRYCITTYVIKKEKGNGSQVQYFIYFLIQAITVVVVAVPEGLPLAVTLALAYAVRVRIKKNYGFYTLNYALLFHFQKMMDDHNLVRHLDACETMGNATTICSDKTGTLTTNRMTCVELYIGGKHYEKIPKVEEINSDLIPIAQEAMTESSDEHDLAKQIGNKTECALLKLVTTLNGSYEDIRQRIPESKMVKVYTFNSARKMMSTIINKENGGYRIYTKGASEIILSKCKYILDANGKPVDLTPAELNKIMKDIIEKMANNGLRTICIAYKDFDNEQNWDQEEEIVSNLVCICIAAIEDPVRSEVPEAIEKCQRAGIIVRMVTGDNVNTARSIATKCGIIKPTDNFLVLDGKEFNKRIRDSEGNVSQKLLDEVWPNLRVLARSSPQDKYTLVNGIVESKVTSHREVVAVTGDGTNDGPALKRADVGFAMGIQGTDVAKQASDIILTDDNFSSIVKAMMWGRNVYDSVAKFLQFQLTANLSAGLISVISAAAISSVPLRAVQMLWVNLIMDTLASLSLATEPPSEELLDRKPYGERFLKVESTVKMLSSNPELGREPSQQFTIVFNAFVLMTLFNEINARKLHGERNVFKGIFRNPFFYCIWIFSFVAQIIIVTFGNVVFSCVRLSIAQWGWCLLFGVGSLIWGQVLASIPMKALQTIFSTLCFCCKHRRIRHKNLGEGEEEESNDLADQYYVIDHIIGKTTIVLPPFPRFNQILWHKSVQKLQREFQVINAFRGSRIDEVKDKRYSIKRDSQNQEFIII
;
A
#
# COMPACT_ATOMS: atom_id res chain seq x y z
N MET A 1 -32.55 7.69 -16.68
CA MET A 1 -33.17 8.50 -17.75
C MET A 1 -34.04 7.68 -18.70
N VAL A 2 -33.50 6.70 -19.43
CA VAL A 2 -34.29 5.85 -20.36
C VAL A 2 -35.49 5.18 -19.65
N ALA A 3 -35.26 4.58 -18.48
CA ALA A 3 -36.34 3.97 -17.69
C ALA A 3 -37.43 4.98 -17.29
N ALA A 4 -37.06 6.19 -16.88
CA ALA A 4 -38.01 7.24 -16.51
C ALA A 4 -38.83 7.73 -17.72
N PHE A 5 -38.21 7.87 -18.89
CA PHE A 5 -38.92 8.21 -20.13
C PHE A 5 -39.95 7.14 -20.51
N PHE A 6 -39.56 5.86 -20.50
CA PHE A 6 -40.49 4.77 -20.78
C PHE A 6 -41.61 4.69 -19.75
N THR A 7 -41.30 4.96 -18.47
CA THR A 7 -42.32 5.01 -17.41
C THR A 7 -43.32 6.14 -17.67
N LEU A 8 -42.84 7.35 -17.99
CA LEU A 8 -43.70 8.48 -18.32
C LEU A 8 -44.57 8.21 -19.56
N ALA A 9 -43.97 7.68 -20.62
CA ALA A 9 -44.67 7.33 -21.85
C ALA A 9 -45.74 6.26 -21.57
N ALA A 10 -45.43 5.22 -20.81
CA ALA A 10 -46.38 4.17 -20.47
C ALA A 10 -47.56 4.72 -19.66
N LEU A 11 -47.30 5.58 -18.67
CA LEU A 11 -48.34 6.22 -17.85
C LEU A 11 -49.26 7.11 -18.68
N ILE A 12 -48.68 7.96 -19.53
CA ILE A 12 -49.43 8.85 -20.43
C ILE A 12 -50.26 8.06 -21.43
N ILE A 13 -49.65 7.10 -22.12
CA ILE A 13 -50.33 6.29 -23.15
C ILE A 13 -51.50 5.52 -22.52
N ARG A 14 -51.25 4.83 -21.40
CA ARG A 14 -52.30 4.07 -20.71
C ARG A 14 -53.42 4.97 -20.21
N TYR A 15 -53.11 6.13 -19.63
CA TYR A 15 -54.12 7.08 -19.19
C TYR A 15 -54.96 7.60 -20.36
N CYS A 16 -54.32 8.00 -21.46
CA CYS A 16 -55.02 8.47 -22.65
C CYS A 16 -55.94 7.40 -23.26
N ILE A 17 -55.49 6.14 -23.35
CA ILE A 17 -56.30 5.03 -23.82
C ILE A 17 -57.48 4.78 -22.87
N THR A 18 -57.24 4.71 -21.57
CA THR A 18 -58.29 4.38 -20.60
C THR A 18 -59.36 5.47 -20.52
N THR A 19 -58.96 6.74 -20.53
CA THR A 19 -59.87 7.87 -20.29
C THR A 19 -60.55 8.34 -21.58
N TYR A 20 -59.80 8.51 -22.67
CA TYR A 20 -60.35 9.08 -23.92
C TYR A 20 -60.87 8.00 -24.89
N VAL A 21 -60.26 6.82 -24.92
CA VAL A 21 -60.67 5.76 -25.86
C VAL A 21 -61.71 4.83 -25.23
N ILE A 22 -61.47 4.33 -24.01
CA ILE A 22 -62.36 3.37 -23.34
C ILE A 22 -63.53 4.10 -22.66
N LYS A 23 -63.25 5.06 -21.77
CA LYS A 23 -64.28 5.78 -20.99
C LYS A 23 -64.95 6.93 -21.74
N LYS A 24 -64.38 7.38 -22.88
CA LYS A 24 -64.89 8.47 -23.74
C LYS A 24 -65.22 9.77 -22.98
N GLU A 25 -64.43 10.13 -21.97
CA GLU A 25 -64.61 11.39 -21.24
C GLU A 25 -64.12 12.60 -22.07
N LYS A 26 -64.86 13.72 -22.04
CA LYS A 26 -64.43 14.97 -22.69
C LYS A 26 -63.32 15.64 -21.87
N GLY A 27 -62.36 16.25 -22.56
CA GLY A 27 -61.20 16.87 -21.92
C GLY A 27 -61.58 18.03 -20.99
N ASN A 28 -61.21 17.95 -19.72
CA ASN A 28 -61.42 19.01 -18.70
C ASN A 28 -60.08 19.47 -18.12
N GLY A 29 -60.00 20.73 -17.65
CA GLY A 29 -58.77 21.33 -17.08
C GLY A 29 -58.20 20.62 -15.85
N SER A 30 -59.02 19.86 -15.10
CA SER A 30 -58.57 19.02 -13.98
C SER A 30 -57.69 17.84 -14.43
N GLN A 31 -57.72 17.45 -15.71
CA GLN A 31 -56.89 16.36 -16.24
C GLN A 31 -55.41 16.74 -16.35
N VAL A 32 -55.09 18.04 -16.39
CA VAL A 32 -53.70 18.54 -16.38
C VAL A 32 -52.98 18.14 -15.09
N GLN A 33 -53.69 18.06 -13.95
CA GLN A 33 -53.11 17.64 -12.67
C GLN A 33 -52.58 16.20 -12.70
N TYR A 34 -53.23 15.29 -13.47
CA TYR A 34 -52.76 13.91 -13.63
C TYR A 34 -51.46 13.84 -14.46
N PHE A 35 -51.32 14.66 -15.49
CA PHE A 35 -50.08 14.74 -16.26
C PHE A 35 -48.91 15.27 -15.43
N ILE A 36 -49.16 16.29 -14.58
CA ILE A 36 -48.17 16.78 -13.61
C ILE A 36 -47.78 15.65 -12.64
N TYR A 37 -48.75 14.87 -12.17
CA TYR A 37 -48.50 13.73 -11.29
C TYR A 37 -47.63 12.64 -11.96
N PHE A 38 -47.88 12.30 -13.23
CA PHE A 38 -47.04 11.35 -13.98
C PHE A 38 -45.62 11.89 -14.20
N LEU A 39 -45.47 13.20 -14.41
CA LEU A 39 -44.16 13.84 -14.51
C LEU A 39 -43.40 13.75 -13.18
N ILE A 40 -44.06 14.00 -12.05
CA ILE A 40 -43.46 13.86 -10.71
C ILE A 40 -43.02 12.41 -10.46
N GLN A 41 -43.82 11.42 -10.86
CA GLN A 41 -43.43 10.00 -10.76
C GLN A 41 -42.21 9.67 -11.62
N ALA A 42 -42.15 10.17 -12.86
CA ALA A 42 -41.01 9.97 -13.74
C ALA A 42 -39.73 10.61 -13.18
N ILE A 43 -39.82 11.82 -12.61
CA ILE A 43 -38.70 12.48 -11.92
C ILE A 43 -38.26 11.67 -10.70
N THR A 44 -39.21 11.12 -9.93
CA THR A 44 -38.90 10.27 -8.77
C THR A 44 -38.07 9.04 -9.20
N VAL A 45 -38.41 8.37 -10.31
CA VAL A 45 -37.63 7.26 -10.85
C VAL A 45 -36.20 7.68 -11.24
N VAL A 46 -35.99 8.91 -11.71
CA VAL A 46 -34.65 9.43 -12.00
C VAL A 46 -33.84 9.60 -10.71
N VAL A 47 -34.42 10.23 -9.68
CA VAL A 47 -33.76 10.48 -8.39
C VAL A 47 -33.31 9.17 -7.74
N VAL A 48 -34.12 8.11 -7.84
CA VAL A 48 -33.79 6.79 -7.30
C VAL A 48 -32.68 6.08 -8.07
N ALA A 49 -32.61 6.29 -9.38
CA ALA A 49 -31.63 5.64 -10.23
C ALA A 49 -30.24 6.30 -10.16
N VAL A 50 -30.14 7.52 -9.64
CA VAL A 50 -28.87 8.24 -9.50
C VAL A 50 -28.37 8.05 -8.06
N PRO A 51 -27.27 7.32 -7.86
CA PRO A 51 -26.65 7.20 -6.54
C PRO A 51 -25.92 8.50 -6.20
N GLU A 52 -26.64 9.49 -5.68
CA GLU A 52 -26.06 10.78 -5.25
C GLU A 52 -25.08 10.60 -4.09
N GLY A 53 -25.28 9.59 -3.25
CA GLY A 53 -24.38 9.19 -2.18
C GLY A 53 -23.05 8.58 -2.62
N LEU A 54 -22.90 8.18 -3.88
CA LEU A 54 -21.70 7.46 -4.32
C LEU A 54 -20.40 8.28 -4.20
N PRO A 55 -20.33 9.53 -4.71
CA PRO A 55 -19.14 10.37 -4.53
C PRO A 55 -18.91 10.69 -3.05
N LEU A 56 -19.99 10.88 -2.28
CA LEU A 56 -19.90 11.13 -0.84
C LEU A 56 -19.35 9.91 -0.11
N ALA A 57 -19.77 8.70 -0.43
CA ALA A 57 -19.32 7.47 0.22
C ALA A 57 -17.86 7.15 -0.09
N VAL A 58 -17.42 7.31 -1.34
CA VAL A 58 -16.00 7.21 -1.71
C VAL A 58 -15.21 8.29 -0.97
N THR A 59 -15.72 9.52 -0.96
CA THR A 59 -15.09 10.61 -0.22
C THR A 59 -15.11 10.35 1.28
N LEU A 60 -16.13 9.74 1.90
CA LEU A 60 -16.16 9.45 3.33
C LEU A 60 -15.23 8.27 3.63
N ALA A 61 -15.22 7.20 2.84
CA ALA A 61 -14.27 6.11 2.98
C ALA A 61 -12.81 6.61 2.91
N LEU A 62 -12.53 7.55 1.99
CA LEU A 62 -11.21 8.18 1.84
C LEU A 62 -10.95 9.35 2.80
N ALA A 63 -11.96 10.13 3.21
CA ALA A 63 -11.83 11.30 4.09
C ALA A 63 -11.85 10.92 5.56
N TYR A 64 -12.42 9.78 5.93
CA TYR A 64 -12.11 9.10 7.19
C TYR A 64 -10.65 8.65 7.23
N ALA A 65 -10.01 8.57 6.06
CA ALA A 65 -8.57 8.50 5.88
C ALA A 65 -7.92 9.88 5.61
N VAL A 66 -8.53 11.02 5.93
CA VAL A 66 -7.88 12.35 5.85
C VAL A 66 -7.80 12.98 7.23
N ARG A 67 -6.59 13.33 7.63
CA ARG A 67 -6.38 14.23 8.76
C ARG A 67 -6.80 15.66 8.38
N VAL A 68 -7.95 16.13 8.85
CA VAL A 68 -8.11 17.56 9.13
C VAL A 68 -7.32 17.82 10.40
N ARG A 69 -6.27 18.65 10.29
CA ARG A 69 -5.42 19.04 11.42
C ARG A 69 -6.19 19.99 12.35
N ILE A 70 -7.15 19.46 13.09
CA ILE A 70 -7.73 20.18 14.23
C ILE A 70 -6.66 20.14 15.33
N LYS A 71 -5.98 21.28 15.52
CA LYS A 71 -5.15 21.52 16.69
C LYS A 71 -5.98 21.15 17.93
N LYS A 72 -5.47 20.25 18.77
CA LYS A 72 -5.93 20.08 20.16
C LYS A 72 -5.79 21.44 20.83
N ASN A 73 -6.86 22.22 20.86
CA ASN A 73 -7.14 23.28 21.83
C ASN A 73 -8.62 23.62 21.68
N TYR A 74 -9.29 23.76 22.82
CA TYR A 74 -10.73 23.89 23.03
C TYR A 74 -11.51 22.58 23.16
N GLY A 75 -11.83 22.27 24.42
CA GLY A 75 -12.87 21.31 24.77
C GLY A 75 -14.21 21.80 24.28
N PHE A 76 -14.77 21.09 23.30
CA PHE A 76 -16.21 20.98 23.13
C PHE A 76 -16.50 19.55 22.69
N TYR A 77 -17.26 18.87 23.54
CA TYR A 77 -17.40 17.42 23.58
C TYR A 77 -18.40 16.90 22.53
N THR A 78 -18.12 15.68 22.05
CA THR A 78 -19.11 14.64 21.66
C THR A 78 -19.90 14.69 20.34
N LEU A 79 -19.38 15.18 19.20
CA LEU A 79 -19.99 14.80 17.90
C LEU A 79 -19.05 14.69 16.68
N ASN A 80 -17.74 14.95 16.83
CA ASN A 80 -16.77 14.92 15.71
C ASN A 80 -15.80 13.73 15.73
N TYR A 81 -16.08 12.69 16.54
CA TYR A 81 -15.18 11.52 16.68
C TYR A 81 -15.37 10.45 15.61
N ALA A 82 -16.49 10.44 14.89
CA ALA A 82 -16.70 9.49 13.80
C ALA A 82 -15.71 9.77 12.66
N LEU A 83 -15.64 11.01 12.17
CA LEU A 83 -14.92 11.44 10.97
C LEU A 83 -13.38 11.25 10.95
N LEU A 84 -12.75 10.76 12.02
CA LEU A 84 -11.29 10.77 12.21
C LEU A 84 -10.63 9.38 12.41
N PHE A 85 -11.42 8.29 12.35
CA PHE A 85 -11.03 7.01 12.95
C PHE A 85 -9.99 6.18 12.18
N HIS A 86 -10.06 6.08 10.84
CA HIS A 86 -9.15 5.22 10.07
C HIS A 86 -7.72 5.77 10.04
N PHE A 87 -7.56 7.08 9.83
CA PHE A 87 -6.23 7.69 9.80
C PHE A 87 -5.58 7.84 11.17
N GLN A 88 -6.38 8.15 12.20
CA GLN A 88 -5.86 8.09 13.56
C GLN A 88 -5.33 6.69 13.84
N LYS A 89 -6.07 5.65 13.44
CA LYS A 89 -5.58 4.28 13.57
C LYS A 89 -4.39 3.93 12.67
N MET A 90 -4.30 4.42 11.43
CA MET A 90 -3.11 4.23 10.61
C MET A 90 -1.89 4.94 11.20
N MET A 91 -2.07 6.15 11.75
CA MET A 91 -1.01 6.85 12.48
C MET A 91 -0.66 6.17 13.81
N ASP A 92 -1.65 5.62 14.52
CA ASP A 92 -1.43 4.79 15.72
C ASP A 92 -0.69 3.50 15.34
N ASP A 93 -0.91 3.00 14.13
CA ASP A 93 -0.13 1.95 13.45
C ASP A 93 1.13 2.48 12.74
N HIS A 94 1.61 3.66 13.14
CA HIS A 94 2.86 4.28 12.71
C HIS A 94 2.98 4.64 11.22
N ASN A 95 1.88 4.64 10.46
CA ASN A 95 1.82 5.02 9.05
C ASN A 95 1.24 6.44 8.88
N LEU A 96 2.11 7.42 8.60
CA LEU A 96 1.71 8.78 8.25
C LEU A 96 1.54 8.91 6.74
N VAL A 97 0.32 8.79 6.25
CA VAL A 97 0.02 8.94 4.82
C VAL A 97 -0.05 10.44 4.45
N ARG A 98 0.64 10.83 3.37
CA ARG A 98 0.68 12.20 2.82
C ARG A 98 -0.26 12.36 1.62
N HIS A 99 -0.35 11.32 0.80
CA HIS A 99 -1.18 11.24 -0.40
C HIS A 99 -2.22 10.12 -0.22
N LEU A 100 -3.51 10.45 -0.38
CA LEU A 100 -4.63 9.59 0.06
C LEU A 100 -4.84 8.37 -0.83
N ASP A 101 -4.66 8.60 -2.13
CA ASP A 101 -4.65 7.58 -3.17
C ASP A 101 -3.60 6.50 -2.90
N ALA A 102 -2.47 6.85 -2.29
CA ALA A 102 -1.42 5.88 -1.95
C ALA A 102 -1.89 4.78 -0.99
N CYS A 103 -2.83 5.08 -0.08
CA CYS A 103 -3.38 4.07 0.83
C CYS A 103 -4.19 3.01 0.08
N GLU A 104 -5.04 3.42 -0.87
CA GLU A 104 -5.82 2.50 -1.69
C GLU A 104 -4.90 1.70 -2.62
N THR A 105 -3.99 2.38 -3.30
CA THR A 105 -3.02 1.78 -4.24
C THR A 105 -2.17 0.71 -3.57
N MET A 106 -1.72 0.95 -2.32
CA MET A 106 -0.95 -0.03 -1.56
C MET A 106 -1.71 -1.34 -1.31
N GLY A 107 -3.05 -1.31 -1.26
CA GLY A 107 -3.86 -2.52 -1.14
C GLY A 107 -3.70 -3.49 -2.31
N ASN A 108 -3.35 -2.96 -3.49
CA ASN A 108 -3.14 -3.70 -4.73
C ASN A 108 -1.66 -3.89 -5.08
N ALA A 109 -0.73 -3.52 -4.20
CA ALA A 109 0.71 -3.73 -4.40
C ALA A 109 1.00 -5.19 -4.78
N THR A 110 1.79 -5.39 -5.83
CA THR A 110 2.24 -6.71 -6.30
C THR A 110 3.73 -6.93 -6.01
N THR A 111 4.48 -5.83 -5.90
CA THR A 111 5.90 -5.85 -5.58
C THR A 111 6.29 -4.74 -4.61
N ILE A 112 7.27 -5.03 -3.77
CA ILE A 112 7.93 -4.05 -2.91
C ILE A 112 9.42 -4.05 -3.25
N CYS A 113 9.92 -2.94 -3.78
CA CYS A 113 11.35 -2.70 -3.96
C CYS A 113 11.88 -1.97 -2.72
N SER A 114 12.54 -2.71 -1.85
CA SER A 114 13.04 -2.20 -0.58
C SER A 114 14.52 -1.84 -0.67
N ASP A 115 14.90 -0.65 -0.18
CA ASP A 115 16.30 -0.42 0.19
C ASP A 115 16.70 -1.34 1.36
N LYS A 116 18.00 -1.61 1.49
CA LYS A 116 18.55 -2.44 2.55
C LYS A 116 18.87 -1.61 3.80
N THR A 117 19.66 -0.55 3.65
CA THR A 117 20.21 0.22 4.77
C THR A 117 19.11 1.07 5.37
N GLY A 118 18.97 1.07 6.70
CA GLY A 118 17.95 1.88 7.39
C GLY A 118 16.54 1.34 7.28
N THR A 119 16.19 0.63 6.21
CA THR A 119 14.89 -0.03 6.05
C THR A 119 14.88 -1.46 6.60
N LEU A 120 15.57 -2.40 5.95
CA LEU A 120 15.57 -3.82 6.35
C LEU A 120 16.52 -4.06 7.54
N THR A 121 17.59 -3.28 7.59
CA THR A 121 18.57 -3.31 8.66
C THR A 121 18.39 -2.13 9.61
N THR A 122 19.00 -2.24 10.79
CA THR A 122 18.90 -1.19 11.82
C THR A 122 19.72 0.07 11.50
N ASN A 123 20.62 -0.01 10.51
CA ASN A 123 21.62 1.01 10.18
C ASN A 123 22.54 1.33 11.37
N ARG A 124 22.74 0.34 12.24
CA ARG A 124 23.59 0.39 13.43
C ARG A 124 24.58 -0.75 13.35
N MET A 125 25.82 -0.43 13.01
CA MET A 125 26.85 -1.45 12.87
C MET A 125 27.15 -2.09 14.23
N THR A 126 27.24 -3.41 14.26
CA THR A 126 27.54 -4.19 15.47
C THR A 126 28.52 -5.30 15.15
N CYS A 127 29.45 -5.58 16.08
CA CYS A 127 30.28 -6.77 15.98
C CYS A 127 29.43 -8.01 16.31
N VAL A 128 29.47 -9.02 15.45
CA VAL A 128 28.68 -10.25 15.57
C VAL A 128 29.54 -11.50 15.73
N GLU A 129 30.71 -11.53 15.10
CA GLU A 129 31.68 -12.61 15.23
C GLU A 129 33.04 -12.04 15.64
N LEU A 130 33.81 -12.84 16.38
CA LEU A 130 35.12 -12.46 16.90
C LEU A 130 36.11 -13.62 16.77
N TYR A 131 37.31 -13.34 16.27
CA TYR A 131 38.44 -14.24 16.32
C TYR A 131 39.48 -13.69 17.30
N ILE A 132 39.73 -14.40 18.40
CA ILE A 132 40.64 -13.97 19.47
C ILE A 132 41.24 -15.20 20.18
N GLY A 133 42.50 -15.13 20.59
CA GLY A 133 43.19 -16.22 21.31
C GLY A 133 43.24 -17.55 20.53
N GLY A 134 43.34 -17.48 19.20
CA GLY A 134 43.39 -18.65 18.32
C GLY A 134 42.04 -19.32 18.00
N LYS A 135 40.92 -18.81 18.54
CA LYS A 135 39.57 -19.39 18.36
C LYS A 135 38.61 -18.42 17.67
N HIS A 136 37.79 -18.96 16.76
CA HIS A 136 36.69 -18.25 16.10
C HIS A 136 35.38 -18.44 16.86
N TYR A 137 34.75 -17.34 17.20
CA TYR A 137 33.44 -17.28 17.83
C TYR A 137 32.41 -16.72 16.84
N GLU A 138 31.45 -17.55 16.43
CA GLU A 138 30.35 -17.16 15.51
C GLU A 138 29.29 -16.27 16.19
N LYS A 139 29.34 -16.14 17.52
CA LYS A 139 28.60 -15.16 18.31
C LYS A 139 29.56 -14.55 19.31
N ILE A 140 29.35 -13.29 19.68
CA ILE A 140 30.17 -12.62 20.71
C ILE A 140 30.13 -13.47 22.00
N PRO A 141 31.29 -13.99 22.45
CA PRO A 141 31.35 -14.83 23.64
C PRO A 141 31.16 -13.98 24.90
N LYS A 142 30.79 -14.65 26.01
CA LYS A 142 30.83 -14.00 27.32
C LYS A 142 32.28 -13.84 27.79
N VAL A 143 32.48 -12.89 28.70
CA VAL A 143 33.79 -12.57 29.27
C VAL A 143 34.46 -13.79 29.90
N GLU A 144 33.68 -14.71 30.49
CA GLU A 144 34.23 -15.92 31.13
C GLU A 144 34.83 -16.93 30.14
N GLU A 145 34.51 -16.82 28.84
CA GLU A 145 35.00 -17.73 27.79
C GLU A 145 36.31 -17.28 27.16
N ILE A 146 36.73 -16.04 27.40
CA ILE A 146 37.99 -15.47 26.94
C ILE A 146 38.93 -15.32 28.15
N ASN A 147 40.21 -15.63 27.97
CA ASN A 147 41.20 -15.44 29.03
C ASN A 147 41.27 -13.97 29.48
N SER A 148 41.35 -13.76 30.80
CA SER A 148 41.40 -12.43 31.44
C SER A 148 42.54 -11.55 30.93
N ASP A 149 43.64 -12.14 30.44
CA ASP A 149 44.81 -11.37 30.00
C ASP A 149 44.65 -10.77 28.59
N LEU A 150 43.80 -11.36 27.74
CA LEU A 150 43.56 -10.90 26.37
C LEU A 150 42.58 -9.72 26.31
N ILE A 151 41.60 -9.71 27.21
CA ILE A 151 40.48 -8.76 27.18
C ILE A 151 40.97 -7.32 27.36
N PRO A 152 41.81 -6.98 28.35
CA PRO A 152 42.31 -5.62 28.52
C PRO A 152 43.08 -5.10 27.31
N ILE A 153 43.92 -5.94 26.69
CA ILE A 153 44.71 -5.58 25.50
C ILE A 153 43.79 -5.27 24.32
N ALA A 154 42.78 -6.12 24.09
CA ALA A 154 41.80 -5.93 23.02
C ALA A 154 40.94 -4.68 23.26
N GLN A 155 40.50 -4.45 24.50
CA GLN A 155 39.68 -3.29 24.86
C GLN A 155 40.46 -1.99 24.67
N GLU A 156 41.70 -1.92 25.15
CA GLU A 156 42.57 -0.75 24.97
C GLU A 156 42.78 -0.44 23.49
N ALA A 157 43.13 -1.45 22.68
CA ALA A 157 43.35 -1.28 21.26
C ALA A 157 42.09 -0.84 20.48
N MET A 158 40.90 -1.35 20.87
CA MET A 158 39.62 -0.95 20.27
C MET A 158 39.22 0.48 20.63
N THR A 159 39.52 0.91 21.86
CA THR A 159 39.19 2.24 22.35
C THR A 159 40.11 3.33 21.80
N GLU A 160 41.43 3.13 21.90
CA GLU A 160 42.43 4.14 21.50
C GLU A 160 42.54 4.34 19.99
N SER A 161 41.98 3.40 19.23
CA SER A 161 41.86 3.57 17.79
C SER A 161 40.62 4.37 17.40
N SER A 162 39.69 4.71 18.31
CA SER A 162 38.36 5.26 17.98
C SER A 162 38.11 6.65 18.58
N ASP A 163 37.58 7.59 17.79
CA ASP A 163 37.45 9.02 18.18
C ASP A 163 36.03 9.44 18.64
N GLU A 164 35.10 8.51 18.88
CA GLU A 164 33.66 8.85 18.99
C GLU A 164 33.11 9.01 20.42
N HIS A 165 32.20 9.99 20.61
CA HIS A 165 31.71 10.41 21.93
C HIS A 165 30.27 9.99 22.29
N ASP A 166 29.43 9.52 21.34
CA ASP A 166 28.04 9.09 21.63
C ASP A 166 27.73 7.72 20.99
N LEU A 167 27.92 6.67 21.79
CA LEU A 167 27.70 5.28 21.38
C LEU A 167 26.22 4.94 21.13
N ALA A 168 25.32 5.59 21.87
CA ALA A 168 23.89 5.31 21.80
C ALA A 168 23.29 5.79 20.47
N LYS A 169 23.82 6.90 19.94
CA LYS A 169 23.45 7.46 18.64
C LYS A 169 24.38 7.08 17.49
N GLN A 170 25.53 6.45 17.78
CA GLN A 170 26.60 6.15 16.83
C GLN A 170 27.02 7.37 16.00
N ILE A 171 27.37 8.47 16.69
CA ILE A 171 27.83 9.70 16.03
C ILE A 171 29.29 9.55 15.62
N GLY A 172 29.52 9.26 14.33
CA GLY A 172 30.82 9.15 13.68
C GLY A 172 30.89 8.01 12.65
N ASN A 173 32.08 7.45 12.44
CA ASN A 173 32.28 6.21 11.71
C ASN A 173 31.67 5.01 12.48
N LYS A 174 30.48 4.59 12.05
CA LYS A 174 29.71 3.46 12.60
C LYS A 174 30.52 2.19 12.88
N THR A 175 31.58 1.92 12.10
CA THR A 175 32.48 0.77 12.30
C THR A 175 33.21 0.84 13.63
N GLU A 176 33.66 2.03 14.02
CA GLU A 176 34.40 2.30 15.25
C GLU A 176 33.47 2.26 16.45
N CYS A 177 32.28 2.85 16.29
CA CYS A 177 31.19 2.70 17.23
C CYS A 177 30.82 1.23 17.50
N ALA A 178 30.88 0.36 16.49
CA ALA A 178 30.65 -1.07 16.65
C ALA A 178 31.74 -1.76 17.48
N LEU A 179 33.01 -1.33 17.33
CA LEU A 179 34.14 -1.84 18.12
C LEU A 179 34.07 -1.34 19.57
N LEU A 180 33.75 -0.07 19.78
CA LEU A 180 33.52 0.47 21.12
C LEU A 180 32.34 -0.21 21.82
N LYS A 181 31.28 -0.55 21.08
CA LYS A 181 30.17 -1.36 21.63
C LYS A 181 30.59 -2.77 21.99
N LEU A 182 31.54 -3.35 21.25
CA LEU A 182 32.15 -4.63 21.61
C LEU A 182 32.89 -4.54 22.95
N VAL A 183 33.63 -3.45 23.21
CA VAL A 183 34.29 -3.20 24.52
C VAL A 183 33.27 -3.26 25.66
N THR A 184 32.14 -2.54 25.53
CA THR A 184 31.06 -2.57 26.53
C THR A 184 30.43 -3.95 26.66
N THR A 185 30.29 -4.69 25.56
CA THR A 185 29.74 -6.06 25.57
C THR A 185 30.67 -7.05 26.28
N LEU A 186 31.98 -6.79 26.26
CA LEU A 186 33.01 -7.54 26.98
C LEU A 186 33.24 -7.01 28.42
N ASN A 187 32.24 -6.39 29.04
CA ASN A 187 32.27 -5.78 30.38
C ASN A 187 33.38 -4.73 30.62
N GLY A 188 33.88 -4.06 29.58
CA GLY A 188 34.81 -2.94 29.70
C GLY A 188 34.12 -1.59 29.62
N SER A 189 34.66 -0.56 30.29
CA SER A 189 34.29 0.84 30.03
C SER A 189 35.36 1.50 29.16
N TYR A 190 34.94 1.99 27.99
CA TYR A 190 35.84 2.73 27.10
C TYR A 190 36.09 4.16 27.63
N GLU A 191 35.17 4.71 28.43
CA GLU A 191 35.37 5.99 29.13
C GLU A 191 36.51 5.89 30.14
N ASP A 192 36.56 4.83 30.94
CA ASP A 192 37.65 4.59 31.89
C ASP A 192 38.99 4.38 31.19
N ILE A 193 39.00 3.74 30.02
CA ILE A 193 40.20 3.57 29.20
C ILE A 193 40.69 4.92 28.69
N ARG A 194 39.82 5.76 28.12
CA ARG A 194 40.17 7.12 27.65
C ARG A 194 40.59 8.06 28.78
N GLN A 195 40.08 7.88 29.99
CA GLN A 195 40.55 8.64 31.15
C GLN A 195 41.96 8.23 31.56
N ARG A 196 42.30 6.94 31.47
CA ARG A 196 43.65 6.43 31.72
C ARG A 196 44.64 6.84 30.62
N ILE A 197 44.17 6.92 29.38
CA ILE A 197 44.95 7.29 28.20
C ILE A 197 44.32 8.54 27.55
N PRO A 198 44.54 9.74 28.12
CA PRO A 198 44.03 10.96 27.54
C PRO A 198 44.75 11.30 26.22
N GLU A 199 44.13 12.14 25.40
CA GLU A 199 44.72 12.62 24.12
C GLU A 199 46.13 13.22 24.29
N SER A 200 46.47 13.75 25.46
CA SER A 200 47.82 14.24 25.76
C SER A 200 48.91 13.14 25.78
N LYS A 201 48.53 11.87 25.91
CA LYS A 201 49.44 10.71 25.77
C LYS A 201 49.58 10.24 24.31
N MET A 202 48.77 10.75 23.38
CA MET A 202 48.86 10.43 21.95
C MET A 202 49.99 11.23 21.30
N VAL A 203 50.96 10.52 20.72
CA VAL A 203 52.14 11.11 20.08
C VAL A 203 51.86 11.44 18.62
N LYS A 204 51.22 10.50 17.90
CA LYS A 204 50.91 10.64 16.48
C LYS A 204 49.70 9.78 16.12
N VAL A 205 48.80 10.33 15.31
CA VAL A 205 47.67 9.59 14.71
C VAL A 205 47.83 9.60 13.19
N TYR A 206 47.95 8.41 12.60
CA TYR A 206 47.79 8.21 11.17
C TYR A 206 46.33 7.93 10.88
N THR A 207 45.65 8.95 10.36
CA THR A 207 44.21 8.91 10.06
C THR A 207 43.84 7.80 9.06
N PHE A 208 42.57 7.48 8.87
CA PHE A 208 42.22 6.52 7.83
C PHE A 208 42.52 7.10 6.42
N ASN A 209 43.17 6.32 5.56
CA ASN A 209 43.31 6.65 4.13
C ASN A 209 42.86 5.45 3.27
N SER A 210 41.97 5.71 2.31
CA SER A 210 41.34 4.70 1.45
C SER A 210 42.32 3.87 0.62
N ALA A 211 43.50 4.40 0.29
CA ALA A 211 44.54 3.66 -0.41
C ALA A 211 45.16 2.57 0.50
N ARG A 212 45.44 2.91 1.77
CA ARG A 212 46.02 1.99 2.76
C ARG A 212 45.00 1.12 3.50
N LYS A 213 43.74 1.59 3.57
CA LYS A 213 42.61 0.96 4.30
C LYS A 213 42.91 0.61 5.77
N MET A 214 43.73 1.43 6.43
CA MET A 214 44.08 1.29 7.84
C MET A 214 44.26 2.66 8.49
N MET A 215 44.20 2.68 9.82
CA MET A 215 44.42 3.80 10.73
C MET A 215 45.30 3.30 11.87
N SER A 216 46.22 4.14 12.36
CA SER A 216 47.03 3.78 13.52
C SER A 216 47.25 4.95 14.48
N THR A 217 47.29 4.66 15.78
CA THR A 217 47.47 5.63 16.86
C THR A 217 48.69 5.23 17.69
N ILE A 218 49.61 6.16 17.93
CA ILE A 218 50.80 5.95 18.76
C ILE A 218 50.59 6.61 20.12
N ILE A 219 50.81 5.86 21.19
CA ILE A 219 50.69 6.31 22.58
C ILE A 219 52.00 6.09 23.35
N ASN A 220 52.20 6.90 24.39
CA ASN A 220 53.30 6.73 25.35
C ASN A 220 52.89 5.76 26.47
N LYS A 221 53.71 4.74 26.75
CA LYS A 221 53.44 3.72 27.79
C LYS A 221 53.85 4.24 29.17
N GLU A 222 53.12 3.83 30.21
CA GLU A 222 53.41 4.23 31.59
C GLU A 222 54.77 3.71 32.10
N ASN A 223 55.24 2.57 31.56
CA ASN A 223 56.51 1.93 31.95
C ASN A 223 57.71 2.39 31.10
N GLY A 224 57.54 3.45 30.29
CA GLY A 224 58.51 3.87 29.28
C GLY A 224 58.32 3.14 27.94
N GLY A 225 58.72 3.82 26.87
CA GLY A 225 58.53 3.37 25.49
C GLY A 225 57.19 3.78 24.86
N TYR A 226 56.96 3.35 23.63
CA TYR A 226 55.82 3.72 22.81
C TYR A 226 55.07 2.46 22.37
N ARG A 227 53.75 2.59 22.18
CA ARG A 227 52.92 1.55 21.58
C ARG A 227 52.12 2.13 20.43
N ILE A 228 52.11 1.43 19.30
CA ILE A 228 51.20 1.71 18.20
C ILE A 228 50.04 0.73 18.22
N TYR A 229 48.82 1.24 18.09
CA TYR A 229 47.62 0.47 17.80
C TYR A 229 47.22 0.69 16.35
N THR A 230 46.91 -0.38 15.62
CA THR A 230 46.54 -0.33 14.21
C THR A 230 45.22 -1.07 13.99
N LYS A 231 44.27 -0.42 13.30
CA LYS A 231 43.00 -1.02 12.87
C LYS A 231 42.74 -0.79 11.38
N GLY A 232 42.01 -1.70 10.75
CA GLY A 232 41.81 -1.65 9.30
C GLY A 232 41.36 -2.97 8.69
N ALA A 233 41.42 -3.05 7.36
CA ALA A 233 41.04 -4.25 6.62
C ALA A 233 41.86 -5.46 7.08
N SER A 234 41.19 -6.60 7.28
CA SER A 234 41.78 -7.74 7.99
C SER A 234 42.92 -8.37 7.21
N GLU A 235 42.75 -8.52 5.90
CA GLU A 235 43.74 -9.05 4.98
C GLU A 235 45.00 -8.16 4.90
N ILE A 236 44.84 -6.84 5.00
CA ILE A 236 45.96 -5.89 4.91
C ILE A 236 46.78 -5.92 6.20
N ILE A 237 46.13 -5.80 7.36
CA ILE A 237 46.85 -5.77 8.65
C ILE A 237 47.46 -7.13 8.95
N LEU A 238 46.74 -8.23 8.69
CA LEU A 238 47.27 -9.56 8.95
C LEU A 238 48.53 -9.84 8.12
N SER A 239 48.61 -9.34 6.88
CA SER A 239 49.82 -9.43 6.05
C SER A 239 51.03 -8.67 6.62
N LYS A 240 50.79 -7.69 7.49
CA LYS A 240 51.81 -6.89 8.19
C LYS A 240 52.13 -7.41 9.59
N CYS A 241 51.43 -8.45 10.05
CA CYS A 241 51.66 -9.08 11.34
C CYS A 241 52.74 -10.15 11.22
N LYS A 242 53.69 -10.13 12.15
CA LYS A 242 54.68 -11.20 12.34
C LYS A 242 54.30 -12.12 13.50
N TYR A 243 53.52 -11.62 14.44
CA TYR A 243 53.08 -12.36 15.62
C TYR A 243 51.56 -12.32 15.77
N ILE A 244 51.02 -13.26 16.53
CA ILE A 244 49.61 -13.30 16.94
C ILE A 244 49.52 -13.62 18.43
N LEU A 245 48.52 -13.08 19.13
CA LEU A 245 48.29 -13.42 20.53
C LEU A 245 47.67 -14.81 20.68
N ASP A 246 48.29 -15.65 21.51
CA ASP A 246 47.74 -16.94 21.93
C ASP A 246 46.60 -16.78 22.95
N ALA A 247 46.03 -17.91 23.40
CA ALA A 247 44.98 -17.91 24.41
C ALA A 247 45.41 -17.33 25.78
N ASN A 248 46.72 -17.12 26.02
CA ASN A 248 47.28 -16.58 27.26
C ASN A 248 47.74 -15.12 27.11
N GLY A 249 47.43 -14.46 25.99
CA GLY A 249 47.86 -13.08 25.73
C GLY A 249 49.35 -12.94 25.44
N LYS A 250 50.04 -14.03 25.10
CA LYS A 250 51.46 -14.00 24.72
C LYS A 250 51.60 -13.97 23.20
N PRO A 251 52.52 -13.14 22.65
CA PRO A 251 52.79 -13.12 21.23
C PRO A 251 53.52 -14.40 20.81
N VAL A 252 52.97 -15.10 19.81
CA VAL A 252 53.54 -16.29 19.16
C VAL A 252 53.82 -15.95 17.70
N ASP A 253 54.88 -16.53 17.12
CA ASP A 253 55.22 -16.36 15.71
C ASP A 253 54.05 -16.78 14.81
N LEU A 254 53.62 -15.88 13.92
CA LEU A 254 52.59 -16.16 12.93
C LEU A 254 53.25 -16.79 11.70
N THR A 255 53.16 -18.11 11.60
CA THR A 255 53.76 -18.82 10.45
C THR A 255 52.98 -18.54 9.15
N PRO A 256 53.62 -18.59 7.97
CA PRO A 256 52.92 -18.41 6.69
C PRO A 256 51.78 -19.40 6.48
N ALA A 257 51.89 -20.62 7.03
CA ALA A 257 50.84 -21.63 6.98
C ALA A 257 49.60 -21.23 7.80
N GLU A 258 49.80 -20.71 9.01
CA GLU A 258 48.72 -20.21 9.87
C GLU A 258 48.08 -18.94 9.31
N LEU A 259 48.87 -18.02 8.77
CA LEU A 259 48.36 -16.82 8.11
C LEU A 259 47.39 -17.19 6.97
N ASN A 260 47.80 -18.12 6.10
CA ASN A 260 46.94 -18.60 5.01
C ASN A 260 45.68 -19.31 5.53
N LYS A 261 45.80 -20.07 6.62
CA LYS A 261 44.66 -20.71 7.28
C LYS A 261 43.66 -19.68 7.82
N ILE A 262 44.12 -18.65 8.53
CA ILE A 262 43.25 -17.60 9.08
C ILE A 262 42.60 -16.79 7.95
N MET A 263 43.36 -16.45 6.89
CA MET A 263 42.80 -15.75 5.73
C MET A 263 41.66 -16.54 5.08
N LYS A 264 41.86 -17.83 4.81
CA LYS A 264 40.89 -18.65 4.09
C LYS A 264 39.73 -19.12 4.97
N ASP A 265 40.02 -19.67 6.14
CA ASP A 265 39.01 -20.34 6.96
C ASP A 265 38.20 -19.34 7.79
N ILE A 266 38.77 -18.18 8.13
CA ILE A 266 38.15 -17.17 8.99
C ILE A 266 37.74 -15.94 8.19
N ILE A 267 38.70 -15.20 7.60
CA ILE A 267 38.42 -13.91 6.94
C ILE A 267 37.53 -14.10 5.71
N GLU A 268 37.87 -15.02 4.80
CA GLU A 268 37.05 -15.28 3.61
C GLU A 268 35.67 -15.85 3.97
N LYS A 269 35.57 -16.72 5.00
CA LYS A 269 34.28 -17.24 5.50
C LYS A 269 33.39 -16.10 6.01
N MET A 270 33.92 -15.22 6.87
CA MET A 270 33.21 -14.05 7.39
C MET A 270 32.79 -13.10 6.26
N ALA A 271 33.70 -12.82 5.31
CA ALA A 271 33.42 -11.95 4.18
C ALA A 271 32.35 -12.53 3.23
N ASN A 272 32.36 -13.84 3.00
CA ASN A 272 31.34 -14.54 2.21
C ASN A 272 29.96 -14.51 2.88
N ASN A 273 29.91 -14.49 4.21
CA ASN A 273 28.70 -14.24 4.98
C ASN A 273 28.25 -12.77 4.95
N GLY A 274 28.96 -11.90 4.24
CA GLY A 274 28.63 -10.49 4.09
C GLY A 274 29.10 -9.60 5.23
N LEU A 275 29.93 -10.14 6.13
CA LEU A 275 30.45 -9.41 7.28
C LEU A 275 31.64 -8.53 6.86
N ARG A 276 31.75 -7.35 7.47
CA ARG A 276 32.92 -6.49 7.36
C ARG A 276 33.96 -6.91 8.39
N THR A 277 35.07 -7.49 7.95
CA THR A 277 36.15 -7.96 8.82
C THR A 277 37.17 -6.85 9.09
N ILE A 278 37.37 -6.50 10.36
CA ILE A 278 38.38 -5.54 10.83
C ILE A 278 39.41 -6.26 11.70
N CYS A 279 40.70 -6.14 11.37
CA CYS A 279 41.78 -6.66 12.21
C CYS A 279 42.32 -5.54 13.08
N ILE A 280 42.65 -5.88 14.32
CA ILE A 280 43.23 -5.00 15.32
C ILE A 280 44.57 -5.59 15.73
N ALA A 281 45.61 -4.77 15.70
CA ALA A 281 46.97 -5.16 15.99
C ALA A 281 47.70 -4.09 16.79
N TYR A 282 48.81 -4.47 17.44
CA TYR A 282 49.68 -3.52 18.12
C TYR A 282 51.17 -3.83 17.88
N LYS A 283 52.03 -2.89 18.25
CA LYS A 283 53.48 -3.09 18.33
C LYS A 283 54.09 -2.15 19.37
N ASP A 284 55.07 -2.65 20.11
CA ASP A 284 55.79 -1.90 21.13
C ASP A 284 57.16 -1.44 20.61
N PHE A 285 57.60 -0.26 21.05
CA PHE A 285 58.91 0.32 20.77
C PHE A 285 59.54 0.80 22.08
N ASP A 286 60.81 0.46 22.32
CA ASP A 286 61.51 0.90 23.54
C ASP A 286 61.95 2.36 23.45
N ASN A 287 62.31 2.82 22.24
CA ASN A 287 62.83 4.16 21.97
C ASN A 287 61.98 4.90 20.94
N GLU A 288 62.04 6.23 20.98
CA GLU A 288 61.41 7.09 19.97
C GLU A 288 61.95 6.77 18.57
N GLN A 289 61.04 6.64 17.60
CA GLN A 289 61.36 6.39 16.20
C GLN A 289 61.04 7.61 15.35
N ASN A 290 61.47 7.60 14.08
CA ASN A 290 61.02 8.60 13.13
C ASN A 290 59.55 8.36 12.74
N TRP A 291 58.63 8.98 13.47
CA TRP A 291 57.18 8.87 13.28
C TRP A 291 56.66 9.36 11.92
N ASP A 292 57.51 9.91 11.05
CA ASP A 292 57.10 10.26 9.68
C ASP A 292 57.24 9.08 8.70
N GLN A 293 58.00 8.02 9.05
CA GLN A 293 58.18 6.82 8.24
C GLN A 293 57.16 5.72 8.59
N GLU A 294 55.89 5.94 8.22
CA GLU A 294 54.78 5.06 8.58
C GLU A 294 54.96 3.59 8.14
N GLU A 295 55.50 3.32 6.96
CA GLU A 295 55.61 1.95 6.43
C GLU A 295 56.53 1.06 7.27
N GLU A 296 57.63 1.61 7.77
CA GLU A 296 58.58 0.90 8.63
C GLU A 296 57.97 0.66 10.02
N ILE A 297 57.22 1.64 10.53
CA ILE A 297 56.56 1.58 11.84
C ILE A 297 55.46 0.52 11.82
N VAL A 298 54.59 0.56 10.81
CA VAL A 298 53.43 -0.34 10.62
C VAL A 298 53.86 -1.62 9.87
N SER A 299 54.88 -2.29 10.42
CA SER A 299 55.43 -3.57 9.98
C SER A 299 55.76 -4.45 11.19
N ASN A 300 55.77 -5.78 11.02
CA ASN A 300 56.05 -6.74 12.10
C ASN A 300 55.12 -6.57 13.31
N LEU A 301 53.83 -6.37 13.06
CA LEU A 301 52.82 -6.16 14.10
C LEU A 301 52.48 -7.47 14.84
N VAL A 302 51.82 -7.33 15.98
CA VAL A 302 51.19 -8.41 16.75
C VAL A 302 49.68 -8.34 16.55
N CYS A 303 49.09 -9.35 15.91
CA CYS A 303 47.65 -9.45 15.73
C CYS A 303 46.96 -9.77 17.07
N ILE A 304 45.98 -8.95 17.46
CA ILE A 304 45.20 -9.14 18.70
C ILE A 304 43.95 -9.95 18.38
N CYS A 305 43.13 -9.44 17.48
CA CYS A 305 41.84 -10.06 17.13
C CYS A 305 41.35 -9.59 15.76
N ILE A 306 40.43 -10.37 15.20
CA ILE A 306 39.66 -10.01 14.00
C ILE A 306 38.19 -9.92 14.40
N ALA A 307 37.62 -8.73 14.27
CA ALA A 307 36.21 -8.45 14.55
C ALA A 307 35.41 -8.45 13.24
N ALA A 308 34.33 -9.24 13.19
CA ALA A 308 33.39 -9.22 12.08
C ALA A 308 32.20 -8.35 12.44
N ILE A 309 31.95 -7.33 11.62
CA ILE A 309 30.93 -6.32 11.86
C ILE A 309 29.87 -6.44 10.79
N GLU A 310 28.60 -6.41 11.18
CA GLU A 310 27.48 -6.29 10.25
C GLU A 310 26.50 -5.21 10.66
N ASP A 311 25.65 -4.84 9.72
CA ASP A 311 24.42 -4.10 9.97
C ASP A 311 23.29 -5.12 10.15
N PRO A 312 22.86 -5.40 11.41
CA PRO A 312 21.94 -6.48 11.68
C PRO A 312 20.55 -6.19 11.09
N VAL A 313 19.91 -7.27 10.62
CA VAL A 313 18.51 -7.26 10.18
C VAL A 313 17.62 -6.97 11.38
N ARG A 314 16.57 -6.16 11.18
CA ARG A 314 15.59 -5.90 12.24
C ARG A 314 14.83 -7.18 12.58
N SER A 315 14.54 -7.40 13.87
CA SER A 315 13.92 -8.63 14.37
C SER A 315 12.60 -9.01 13.70
N GLU A 316 11.83 -8.01 13.31
CA GLU A 316 10.48 -8.13 12.78
C GLU A 316 10.41 -8.24 11.25
N VAL A 317 11.52 -7.96 10.55
CA VAL A 317 11.59 -7.99 9.09
C VAL A 317 11.33 -9.38 8.50
N PRO A 318 11.92 -10.48 9.02
CA PRO A 318 11.67 -11.81 8.47
C PRO A 318 10.18 -12.21 8.50
N GLU A 319 9.51 -11.97 9.63
CA GLU A 319 8.07 -12.27 9.77
C GLU A 319 7.23 -11.38 8.83
N ALA A 320 7.55 -10.10 8.73
CA ALA A 320 6.84 -9.17 7.87
C ALA A 320 6.99 -9.51 6.38
N ILE A 321 8.18 -9.94 5.94
CA ILE A 321 8.42 -10.40 4.56
C ILE A 321 7.64 -11.68 4.27
N GLU A 322 7.58 -12.62 5.24
CA GLU A 322 6.77 -13.82 5.09
C GLU A 322 5.28 -13.48 4.90
N LYS A 323 4.75 -12.52 5.68
CA LYS A 323 3.38 -12.01 5.52
C LYS A 323 3.15 -11.39 4.14
N CYS A 324 4.08 -10.57 3.64
CA CYS A 324 4.01 -10.01 2.28
C CYS A 324 3.97 -11.12 1.21
N GLN A 325 4.86 -12.11 1.32
CA GLN A 325 4.93 -13.21 0.36
C GLN A 325 3.66 -14.07 0.37
N ARG A 326 3.10 -14.36 1.55
CA ARG A 326 1.82 -15.06 1.72
C ARG A 326 0.68 -14.30 1.04
N ALA A 327 0.70 -12.97 1.14
CA ALA A 327 -0.23 -12.06 0.49
C ALA A 327 -0.05 -11.91 -1.03
N GLY A 328 0.87 -12.68 -1.63
CA GLY A 328 1.16 -12.69 -3.07
C GLY A 328 2.06 -11.56 -3.54
N ILE A 329 2.82 -10.92 -2.63
CA ILE A 329 3.69 -9.79 -2.94
C ILE A 329 5.14 -10.23 -3.00
N ILE A 330 5.82 -9.85 -4.08
CA ILE A 330 7.23 -10.13 -4.26
C ILE A 330 8.05 -8.98 -3.65
N VAL A 331 8.79 -9.28 -2.58
CA VAL A 331 9.76 -8.34 -2.00
C VAL A 331 11.08 -8.47 -2.75
N ARG A 332 11.68 -7.34 -3.15
CA ARG A 332 12.95 -7.22 -3.85
C ARG A 332 13.86 -6.29 -3.08
N MET A 333 15.12 -6.69 -2.87
CA MET A 333 16.13 -5.83 -2.26
C MET A 333 16.88 -5.07 -3.35
N VAL A 334 16.99 -3.76 -3.21
CA VAL A 334 17.75 -2.90 -4.13
C VAL A 334 18.72 -2.08 -3.31
N THR A 335 20.03 -2.32 -3.45
CA THR A 335 21.03 -1.73 -2.56
C THR A 335 22.34 -1.39 -3.27
N GLY A 336 23.04 -0.38 -2.75
CA GLY A 336 24.41 -0.03 -3.16
C GLY A 336 25.49 -0.99 -2.62
N ASP A 337 25.11 -1.92 -1.74
CA ASP A 337 26.05 -2.86 -1.12
C ASP A 337 26.60 -3.90 -2.09
N ASN A 338 27.66 -4.59 -1.67
CA ASN A 338 28.23 -5.69 -2.42
C ASN A 338 27.26 -6.88 -2.57
N VAL A 339 27.41 -7.65 -3.65
CA VAL A 339 26.56 -8.79 -4.01
C VAL A 339 26.50 -9.84 -2.89
N ASN A 340 27.65 -10.19 -2.30
CA ASN A 340 27.71 -11.21 -1.24
C ASN A 340 26.96 -10.76 0.02
N THR A 341 27.15 -9.51 0.43
CA THR A 341 26.44 -8.91 1.57
C THR A 341 24.94 -8.85 1.31
N ALA A 342 24.53 -8.34 0.14
CA ALA A 342 23.12 -8.26 -0.23
C ALA A 342 22.47 -9.66 -0.28
N ARG A 343 23.17 -10.67 -0.81
CA ARG A 343 22.68 -12.07 -0.84
C ARG A 343 22.54 -12.66 0.55
N SER A 344 23.52 -12.47 1.43
CA SER A 344 23.47 -12.94 2.82
C SER A 344 22.26 -12.32 3.55
N ILE A 345 22.10 -11.00 3.47
CA ILE A 345 21.00 -10.29 4.12
C ILE A 345 19.66 -10.69 3.52
N ALA A 346 19.55 -10.84 2.19
CA ALA A 346 18.32 -11.28 1.54
C ALA A 346 17.92 -12.70 1.95
N THR A 347 18.90 -13.58 2.23
CA THR A 347 18.65 -14.92 2.77
C THR A 347 18.18 -14.85 4.22
N LYS A 348 18.85 -14.05 5.08
CA LYS A 348 18.43 -13.83 6.48
C LYS A 348 17.02 -13.23 6.60
N CYS A 349 16.65 -12.34 5.68
CA CYS A 349 15.33 -11.72 5.60
C CYS A 349 14.23 -12.65 5.02
N GLY A 350 14.59 -13.79 4.42
CA GLY A 350 13.64 -14.67 3.73
C GLY A 350 13.16 -14.16 2.36
N ILE A 351 13.85 -13.16 1.78
CA ILE A 351 13.59 -12.67 0.41
C ILE A 351 14.01 -13.73 -0.62
N ILE A 352 15.15 -14.38 -0.35
CA ILE A 352 15.65 -15.50 -1.13
C ILE A 352 15.42 -16.78 -0.32
N LYS A 353 14.78 -17.76 -0.96
CA LYS A 353 14.66 -19.13 -0.45
C LYS A 353 15.45 -20.07 -1.37
N PRO A 354 16.21 -21.04 -0.83
CA PRO A 354 16.99 -21.96 -1.65
C PRO A 354 16.18 -22.77 -2.66
N THR A 355 14.87 -22.92 -2.41
CA THR A 355 13.93 -23.66 -3.26
C THR A 355 13.41 -22.86 -4.46
N ASP A 356 13.55 -21.53 -4.43
CA ASP A 356 12.89 -20.65 -5.39
C ASP A 356 13.82 -20.37 -6.57
N ASN A 357 13.24 -20.18 -7.76
CA ASN A 357 13.99 -19.65 -8.89
C ASN A 357 14.17 -18.13 -8.71
N PHE A 358 15.39 -17.68 -8.39
CA PHE A 358 15.70 -16.27 -8.16
C PHE A 358 16.95 -15.83 -8.90
N LEU A 359 17.01 -14.54 -9.19
CA LEU A 359 18.14 -13.88 -9.83
C LEU A 359 18.71 -12.80 -8.90
N VAL A 360 20.03 -12.81 -8.75
CA VAL A 360 20.82 -11.79 -8.04
C VAL A 360 21.77 -11.16 -9.05
N LEU A 361 21.65 -9.85 -9.27
CA LEU A 361 22.50 -9.11 -10.20
C LEU A 361 23.22 -7.98 -9.48
N ASP A 362 24.39 -7.60 -10.00
CA ASP A 362 24.98 -6.30 -9.70
C ASP A 362 24.50 -5.24 -10.70
N GLY A 363 24.67 -3.96 -10.37
CA GLY A 363 24.22 -2.85 -11.21
C GLY A 363 24.85 -2.84 -12.61
N LYS A 364 26.08 -3.33 -12.77
CA LYS A 364 26.77 -3.37 -14.08
C LYS A 364 26.16 -4.42 -14.99
N GLU A 365 25.97 -5.64 -14.47
CA GLU A 365 25.36 -6.75 -15.19
C GLU A 365 23.87 -6.47 -15.47
N PHE A 366 23.16 -5.85 -14.53
CA PHE A 366 21.79 -5.38 -14.75
C PHE A 366 21.70 -4.42 -15.94
N ASN A 367 22.54 -3.37 -15.96
CA ASN A 367 22.59 -2.43 -17.08
C ASN A 367 22.94 -3.10 -18.40
N LYS A 368 23.86 -4.08 -18.38
CA LYS A 368 24.24 -4.83 -19.58
C LYS A 368 23.09 -5.65 -20.15
N ARG A 369 22.25 -6.25 -19.28
CA ARG A 369 21.14 -7.10 -19.71
C ARG A 369 19.94 -6.33 -20.23
N ILE A 370 19.67 -5.14 -19.70
CA ILE A 370 18.47 -4.36 -20.07
C ILE A 370 18.71 -3.41 -21.26
N ARG A 371 19.96 -3.22 -21.68
CA ARG A 371 20.32 -2.28 -22.75
C ARG A 371 20.43 -2.99 -24.09
N ASP A 372 19.92 -2.36 -25.13
CA ASP A 372 20.06 -2.81 -26.52
C ASP A 372 21.45 -2.50 -27.11
N SER A 373 21.65 -2.84 -28.38
CA SER A 373 22.88 -2.55 -29.12
C SER A 373 23.20 -1.06 -29.26
N GLU A 374 22.21 -0.18 -29.05
CA GLU A 374 22.35 1.27 -29.10
C GLU A 374 22.63 1.87 -27.71
N GLY A 375 22.60 1.05 -26.65
CA GLY A 375 22.85 1.45 -25.26
C GLY A 375 21.61 2.02 -24.54
N ASN A 376 20.43 1.97 -25.18
CA ASN A 376 19.17 2.42 -24.63
C ASN A 376 18.50 1.31 -23.82
N VAL A 377 17.70 1.68 -22.81
CA VAL A 377 16.96 0.71 -21.99
C VAL A 377 15.81 0.14 -22.80
N SER A 378 15.83 -1.17 -23.04
CA SER A 378 14.77 -1.89 -23.74
C SER A 378 13.82 -2.55 -22.74
N GLN A 379 12.53 -2.19 -22.82
CA GLN A 379 11.49 -2.77 -21.96
C GLN A 379 11.40 -4.30 -22.13
N LYS A 380 11.58 -4.82 -23.35
CA LYS A 380 11.51 -6.27 -23.63
C LYS A 380 12.60 -7.04 -22.87
N LEU A 381 13.82 -6.51 -22.85
CA LEU A 381 14.94 -7.12 -22.13
C LEU A 381 14.75 -7.01 -20.61
N LEU A 382 14.20 -5.89 -20.14
CA LEU A 382 13.87 -5.72 -18.72
C LEU A 382 12.80 -6.73 -18.27
N ASP A 383 11.79 -6.96 -19.11
CA ASP A 383 10.70 -7.92 -18.93
C ASP A 383 11.16 -9.38 -18.78
N GLU A 384 12.32 -9.74 -19.33
CA GLU A 384 12.95 -11.06 -19.14
C GLU A 384 13.68 -11.18 -17.78
N VAL A 385 14.10 -10.05 -17.21
CA VAL A 385 14.96 -10.00 -16.01
C VAL A 385 14.17 -9.80 -14.72
N TRP A 386 13.28 -8.79 -14.69
CA TRP A 386 12.63 -8.35 -13.44
C TRP A 386 11.75 -9.42 -12.74
N PRO A 387 11.08 -10.37 -13.42
CA PRO A 387 10.21 -11.33 -12.75
C PRO A 387 10.98 -12.23 -11.76
N ASN A 388 12.20 -12.63 -12.14
CA ASN A 388 13.07 -13.48 -11.33
C ASN A 388 14.05 -12.67 -10.46
N LEU A 389 14.28 -11.39 -10.75
CA LEU A 389 15.14 -10.53 -9.95
C LEU A 389 14.61 -10.39 -8.52
N ARG A 390 15.41 -10.78 -7.53
CA ARG A 390 15.13 -10.61 -6.09
C ARG A 390 16.10 -9.65 -5.42
N VAL A 391 17.33 -9.58 -5.90
CA VAL A 391 18.37 -8.70 -5.34
C VAL A 391 19.10 -7.98 -6.47
N LEU A 392 19.10 -6.65 -6.41
CA LEU A 392 19.94 -5.78 -7.22
C LEU A 392 20.96 -5.11 -6.31
N ALA A 393 22.21 -5.54 -6.39
CA ALA A 393 23.33 -5.07 -5.57
C ALA A 393 24.19 -4.05 -6.34
N ARG A 394 25.02 -3.27 -5.64
CA ARG A 394 25.84 -2.17 -6.19
C ARG A 394 25.03 -1.26 -7.13
N SER A 395 23.75 -1.05 -6.83
CA SER A 395 22.85 -0.25 -7.66
C SER A 395 23.14 1.24 -7.48
N SER A 396 23.26 1.97 -8.58
CA SER A 396 23.21 3.43 -8.56
C SER A 396 21.76 3.94 -8.34
N PRO A 397 21.56 5.21 -7.95
CA PRO A 397 20.22 5.81 -7.88
C PRO A 397 19.43 5.66 -9.19
N GLN A 398 20.12 5.78 -10.33
CA GLN A 398 19.52 5.64 -11.66
C GLN A 398 19.07 4.21 -11.95
N ASP A 399 19.82 3.21 -11.46
CA ASP A 399 19.45 1.80 -11.63
C ASP A 399 18.17 1.48 -10.86
N LYS A 400 18.03 2.03 -9.65
CA LYS A 400 16.79 1.91 -8.85
C LYS A 400 15.60 2.49 -9.61
N TYR A 401 15.74 3.70 -10.12
CA TYR A 401 14.71 4.36 -10.92
C TYR A 401 14.35 3.52 -12.15
N THR A 402 15.34 3.05 -12.90
CA THR A 402 15.14 2.27 -14.13
C THR A 402 14.39 0.97 -13.85
N LEU A 403 14.76 0.25 -12.79
CA LEU A 403 14.07 -0.96 -12.38
C LEU A 403 12.60 -0.67 -12.01
N VAL A 404 12.35 0.36 -11.20
CA VAL A 404 10.99 0.73 -10.78
C VAL A 404 10.15 1.16 -11.99
N ASN A 405 10.69 2.03 -12.86
CA ASN A 405 10.03 2.48 -14.07
C ASN A 405 9.65 1.29 -14.97
N GLY A 406 10.59 0.36 -15.18
CA GLY A 406 10.39 -0.81 -16.01
C GLY A 406 9.36 -1.79 -15.46
N ILE A 407 9.27 -1.98 -14.14
CA ILE A 407 8.23 -2.85 -13.56
C ILE A 407 6.85 -2.19 -13.72
N VAL A 408 6.73 -0.89 -13.47
CA VAL A 408 5.44 -0.17 -13.62
C VAL A 408 4.94 -0.19 -15.08
N GLU A 409 5.86 -0.16 -16.05
CA GLU A 409 5.54 -0.20 -17.48
C GLU A 409 5.39 -1.61 -18.06
N SER A 410 5.75 -2.63 -17.29
CA SER A 410 5.73 -4.02 -17.73
C SER A 410 4.33 -4.52 -18.04
N LYS A 411 4.22 -5.34 -19.10
CA LYS A 411 2.97 -5.99 -19.53
C LYS A 411 3.09 -7.51 -19.58
N VAL A 412 4.10 -8.08 -18.92
CA VAL A 412 4.33 -9.54 -18.86
C VAL A 412 3.16 -10.24 -18.20
N THR A 413 2.62 -9.66 -17.14
CA THR A 413 1.44 -10.16 -16.45
C THR A 413 0.16 -9.58 -17.09
N SER A 414 -0.94 -10.33 -17.02
CA SER A 414 -2.25 -9.91 -17.57
C SER A 414 -2.89 -8.73 -16.83
N HIS A 415 -2.29 -8.31 -15.72
CA HIS A 415 -2.70 -7.20 -14.87
C HIS A 415 -1.51 -6.27 -14.67
N ARG A 416 -1.76 -4.96 -14.49
CA ARG A 416 -0.71 -3.99 -14.18
C ARG A 416 -0.04 -4.33 -12.84
N GLU A 417 1.29 -4.27 -12.82
CA GLU A 417 2.07 -4.36 -11.60
C GLU A 417 1.97 -3.04 -10.81
N VAL A 418 1.74 -3.14 -9.51
CA VAL A 418 1.69 -1.99 -8.59
C VAL A 418 2.93 -2.05 -7.72
N VAL A 419 3.78 -1.04 -7.87
CA VAL A 419 5.13 -1.01 -7.30
C VAL A 419 5.17 -0.09 -6.10
N ALA A 420 5.44 -0.68 -4.93
CA ALA A 420 5.81 0.06 -3.74
C ALA A 420 7.35 0.14 -3.62
N VAL A 421 7.87 1.31 -3.25
CA VAL A 421 9.32 1.52 -3.03
C VAL A 421 9.55 2.03 -1.63
N THR A 422 10.57 1.53 -0.94
CA THR A 422 11.03 2.10 0.34
C THR A 422 12.41 2.73 0.17
N GLY A 423 12.66 3.81 0.91
CA GLY A 423 13.96 4.46 0.93
C GLY A 423 14.11 5.45 2.07
N ASP A 424 15.35 5.70 2.48
CA ASP A 424 15.72 6.64 3.53
C ASP A 424 16.63 7.76 2.99
N GLY A 425 17.40 7.49 1.94
CA GLY A 425 18.40 8.40 1.39
C GLY A 425 17.86 9.35 0.32
N THR A 426 18.63 10.41 0.06
CA THR A 426 18.42 11.31 -1.08
C THR A 426 18.50 10.58 -2.43
N ASN A 427 19.30 9.50 -2.46
CA ASN A 427 19.46 8.59 -3.60
C ASN A 427 18.17 7.88 -4.00
N ASP A 428 17.22 7.71 -3.07
CA ASP A 428 15.96 7.01 -3.33
C ASP A 428 14.88 7.95 -3.86
N GLY A 429 15.08 9.27 -3.79
CA GLY A 429 14.08 10.28 -4.17
C GLY A 429 13.44 10.05 -5.54
N PRO A 430 14.20 9.87 -6.64
CA PRO A 430 13.64 9.61 -7.96
C PRO A 430 12.80 8.32 -8.02
N ALA A 431 13.28 7.24 -7.39
CA ALA A 431 12.59 5.95 -7.39
C ALA A 431 11.30 6.01 -6.54
N LEU A 432 11.36 6.65 -5.38
CA LEU A 432 10.20 6.91 -4.51
C LEU A 432 9.12 7.68 -5.25
N LYS A 433 9.50 8.69 -6.05
CA LYS A 433 8.54 9.52 -6.77
C LYS A 433 7.93 8.83 -7.99
N ARG A 434 8.65 7.87 -8.58
CA ARG A 434 8.20 7.12 -9.77
C ARG A 434 7.33 5.91 -9.43
N ALA A 435 7.48 5.37 -8.22
CA ALA A 435 6.68 4.28 -7.69
C ALA A 435 5.18 4.65 -7.67
N ASP A 436 4.31 3.63 -7.67
CA ASP A 436 2.88 3.86 -7.43
C ASP A 436 2.63 4.23 -5.95
N VAL A 437 3.49 3.74 -5.04
CA VAL A 437 3.51 4.13 -3.62
C VAL A 437 4.94 4.23 -3.11
N GLY A 438 5.38 5.41 -2.70
CA GLY A 438 6.66 5.63 -2.03
C GLY A 438 6.55 5.61 -0.50
N PHE A 439 7.44 4.87 0.18
CA PHE A 439 7.60 4.85 1.63
C PHE A 439 8.93 5.49 2.05
N ALA A 440 8.87 6.46 2.97
CA ALA A 440 10.06 7.02 3.60
C ALA A 440 10.15 6.67 5.09
N MET A 441 11.38 6.52 5.57
CA MET A 441 11.69 6.36 6.99
C MET A 441 11.50 7.69 7.72
N GLY A 442 10.77 7.70 8.82
CA GLY A 442 10.41 8.89 9.59
C GLY A 442 11.52 9.37 10.52
N ILE A 443 12.31 8.45 11.09
CA ILE A 443 13.40 8.78 12.02
C ILE A 443 14.71 8.94 11.24
N GLN A 444 15.15 7.90 10.54
CA GLN A 444 16.43 7.88 9.82
C GLN A 444 16.38 8.54 8.44
N GLY A 445 15.19 8.68 7.85
CA GLY A 445 15.05 9.19 6.48
C GLY A 445 15.34 10.68 6.35
N THR A 446 16.02 11.02 5.27
CA THR A 446 16.31 12.40 4.86
C THR A 446 15.01 13.17 4.54
N ASP A 447 15.02 14.49 4.72
CA ASP A 447 13.85 15.32 4.39
C ASP A 447 13.49 15.25 2.90
N VAL A 448 14.47 15.03 2.03
CA VAL A 448 14.26 14.82 0.59
C VAL A 448 13.48 13.53 0.34
N ALA A 449 13.85 12.42 0.98
CA ALA A 449 13.13 11.15 0.86
C ALA A 449 11.69 11.28 1.39
N LYS A 450 11.52 11.90 2.58
CA LYS A 450 10.21 12.18 3.18
C LYS A 450 9.32 13.05 2.31
N GLN A 451 9.90 14.00 1.57
CA GLN A 451 9.16 14.86 0.64
C GLN A 451 8.81 14.16 -0.67
N ALA A 452 9.62 13.21 -1.12
CA ALA A 452 9.36 12.42 -2.32
C ALA A 452 8.33 11.29 -2.11
N SER A 453 8.22 10.75 -0.89
CA SER A 453 7.35 9.62 -0.54
C SER A 453 5.89 9.99 -0.32
N ASP A 454 5.00 9.02 -0.50
CA ASP A 454 3.57 9.14 -0.24
C ASP A 454 3.17 8.76 1.18
N ILE A 455 3.91 7.84 1.82
CA ILE A 455 3.68 7.38 3.19
C ILE A 455 4.99 7.48 3.97
N ILE A 456 4.94 8.03 5.18
CA ILE A 456 6.08 8.11 6.10
C ILE A 456 5.86 7.12 7.24
N LEU A 457 6.83 6.24 7.47
CA LEU A 457 6.83 5.31 8.61
C LEU A 457 7.41 6.03 9.83
N THR A 458 6.57 6.33 10.83
CA THR A 458 7.01 7.13 11.99
C THR A 458 7.92 6.38 12.96
N ASP A 459 7.95 5.05 12.88
CA ASP A 459 8.70 4.14 13.75
C ASP A 459 9.86 3.42 13.05
N ASP A 460 10.07 3.71 11.75
CA ASP A 460 11.08 3.05 10.92
C ASP A 460 10.96 1.51 10.88
N ASN A 461 9.76 0.97 11.05
CA ASN A 461 9.53 -0.47 11.12
C ASN A 461 8.92 -1.01 9.82
N PHE A 462 9.51 -2.08 9.25
CA PHE A 462 9.00 -2.70 8.03
C PHE A 462 7.61 -3.34 8.22
N SER A 463 7.25 -3.80 9.43
CA SER A 463 5.92 -4.32 9.74
C SER A 463 4.81 -3.28 9.53
N SER A 464 5.12 -1.99 9.64
CA SER A 464 4.19 -0.90 9.37
C SER A 464 3.75 -0.89 7.90
N ILE A 465 4.58 -1.34 6.96
CA ILE A 465 4.20 -1.51 5.54
C ILE A 465 3.14 -2.60 5.38
N VAL A 466 3.25 -3.71 6.12
CA VAL A 466 2.25 -4.79 6.14
C VAL A 466 0.92 -4.24 6.65
N LYS A 467 0.95 -3.43 7.72
CA LYS A 467 -0.25 -2.76 8.23
C LYS A 467 -0.85 -1.81 7.20
N ALA A 468 -0.04 -1.00 6.52
CA ALA A 468 -0.51 -0.10 5.46
C ALA A 468 -1.24 -0.86 4.34
N MET A 469 -0.70 -2.01 3.94
CA MET A 469 -1.34 -2.90 2.97
C MET A 469 -2.67 -3.47 3.48
N MET A 470 -2.74 -3.90 4.74
CA MET A 470 -4.00 -4.37 5.35
C MET A 470 -5.07 -3.27 5.31
N TRP A 471 -4.70 -2.04 5.67
CA TRP A 471 -5.58 -0.88 5.60
C TRP A 471 -6.01 -0.57 4.17
N GLY A 472 -5.10 -0.61 3.19
CA GLY A 472 -5.43 -0.42 1.78
C GLY A 472 -6.42 -1.46 1.24
N ARG A 473 -6.19 -2.75 1.53
CA ARG A 473 -7.11 -3.83 1.17
C ARG A 473 -8.48 -3.66 1.83
N ASN A 474 -8.50 -3.21 3.08
CA ASN A 474 -9.72 -2.96 3.81
C ASN A 474 -10.51 -1.77 3.26
N VAL A 475 -9.84 -0.68 2.86
CA VAL A 475 -10.50 0.45 2.19
C VAL A 475 -11.20 0.01 0.90
N TYR A 476 -10.51 -0.78 0.08
CA TYR A 476 -11.09 -1.33 -1.15
C TYR A 476 -12.34 -2.19 -0.86
N ASP A 477 -12.24 -3.13 0.09
CA ASP A 477 -13.36 -3.99 0.45
C ASP A 477 -14.52 -3.20 1.04
N SER A 478 -14.24 -2.20 1.89
CA SER A 478 -15.24 -1.30 2.45
C SER A 478 -16.02 -0.55 1.37
N VAL A 479 -15.32 -0.01 0.36
CA VAL A 479 -15.96 0.62 -0.80
C VAL A 479 -16.80 -0.40 -1.56
N ALA A 480 -16.28 -1.59 -1.85
CA ALA A 480 -17.01 -2.63 -2.58
C ALA A 480 -18.28 -3.11 -1.83
N LYS A 481 -18.23 -3.26 -0.50
CA LYS A 481 -19.40 -3.59 0.36
C LYS A 481 -20.49 -2.54 0.22
N PHE A 482 -20.11 -1.26 0.33
CA PHE A 482 -21.03 -0.15 0.14
C PHE A 482 -21.64 -0.13 -1.27
N LEU A 483 -20.82 -0.32 -2.32
CA LEU A 483 -21.30 -0.36 -3.70
C LEU A 483 -22.30 -1.49 -3.92
N GLN A 484 -22.01 -2.69 -3.42
CA GLN A 484 -22.92 -3.82 -3.51
C GLN A 484 -24.26 -3.51 -2.84
N PHE A 485 -24.23 -2.94 -1.64
CA PHE A 485 -25.42 -2.53 -0.91
C PHE A 485 -26.24 -1.48 -1.70
N GLN A 486 -25.59 -0.38 -2.09
CA GLN A 486 -26.21 0.75 -2.77
C GLN A 486 -26.82 0.34 -4.11
N LEU A 487 -26.07 -0.39 -4.94
CA LEU A 487 -26.54 -0.83 -6.25
C LEU A 487 -27.70 -1.82 -6.14
N THR A 488 -27.66 -2.72 -5.16
CA THR A 488 -28.76 -3.67 -4.92
C THR A 488 -30.04 -2.93 -4.56
N ALA A 489 -29.95 -1.94 -3.68
CA ALA A 489 -31.11 -1.20 -3.21
C ALA A 489 -31.68 -0.26 -4.29
N ASN A 490 -30.83 0.48 -5.00
CA ASN A 490 -31.25 1.36 -6.10
C ASN A 490 -31.86 0.56 -7.26
N LEU A 491 -31.27 -0.59 -7.62
CA LEU A 491 -31.83 -1.44 -8.66
C LEU A 491 -33.20 -1.99 -8.25
N SER A 492 -33.34 -2.45 -6.99
CA SER A 492 -34.61 -2.97 -6.47
C SER A 492 -35.69 -1.89 -6.47
N ALA A 493 -35.38 -0.69 -5.95
CA ALA A 493 -36.30 0.45 -5.95
C ALA A 493 -36.70 0.88 -7.36
N GLY A 494 -35.74 0.93 -8.29
CA GLY A 494 -35.98 1.26 -9.70
C GLY A 494 -36.91 0.25 -10.37
N LEU A 495 -36.66 -1.06 -10.20
CA LEU A 495 -37.48 -2.12 -10.78
C LEU A 495 -38.90 -2.11 -10.20
N ILE A 496 -39.06 -1.97 -8.88
CA ILE A 496 -40.38 -1.86 -8.23
C ILE A 496 -41.13 -0.66 -8.79
N SER A 497 -40.47 0.48 -8.94
CA SER A 497 -41.09 1.71 -9.44
C SER A 497 -41.56 1.56 -10.89
N VAL A 498 -40.73 0.97 -11.77
CA VAL A 498 -41.09 0.75 -13.18
C VAL A 498 -42.23 -0.25 -13.33
N ILE A 499 -42.16 -1.40 -12.64
CA ILE A 499 -43.19 -2.45 -12.70
C ILE A 499 -44.51 -1.91 -12.15
N SER A 500 -44.47 -1.20 -11.02
CA SER A 500 -45.68 -0.63 -10.40
C SER A 500 -46.29 0.46 -11.27
N ALA A 501 -45.48 1.36 -11.84
CA ALA A 501 -46.00 2.37 -12.75
C ALA A 501 -46.63 1.74 -14.01
N ALA A 502 -46.03 0.68 -14.57
CA ALA A 502 -46.58 -0.02 -15.72
C ALA A 502 -47.87 -0.79 -15.40
N ALA A 503 -47.93 -1.48 -14.25
CA ALA A 503 -49.04 -2.35 -13.88
C ALA A 503 -50.20 -1.59 -13.20
N ILE A 504 -49.89 -0.60 -12.36
CA ILE A 504 -50.80 0.02 -11.40
C ILE A 504 -51.00 1.53 -11.68
N SER A 505 -50.19 2.14 -12.56
CA SER A 505 -50.18 3.59 -12.79
C SER A 505 -49.87 4.42 -11.52
N SER A 506 -49.27 3.78 -10.52
CA SER A 506 -48.78 4.46 -9.32
C SER A 506 -47.44 3.88 -8.88
N VAL A 507 -46.60 4.74 -8.32
CA VAL A 507 -45.34 4.35 -7.70
C VAL A 507 -45.60 4.16 -6.20
N PRO A 508 -45.24 3.01 -5.61
CA PRO A 508 -45.60 2.68 -4.23
C PRO A 508 -44.86 3.53 -3.19
N LEU A 509 -43.72 4.12 -3.57
CA LEU A 509 -42.90 4.97 -2.72
C LEU A 509 -43.07 6.43 -3.13
N ARG A 510 -43.51 7.27 -2.19
CA ARG A 510 -43.66 8.72 -2.41
C ARG A 510 -42.32 9.44 -2.35
N ALA A 511 -42.25 10.66 -2.90
CA ALA A 511 -41.02 11.44 -2.94
C ALA A 511 -40.35 11.63 -1.56
N VAL A 512 -41.10 11.98 -0.52
CA VAL A 512 -40.56 12.15 0.85
C VAL A 512 -40.06 10.83 1.45
N GLN A 513 -40.77 9.72 1.18
CA GLN A 513 -40.34 8.38 1.60
C GLN A 513 -39.03 8.00 0.89
N MET A 514 -38.90 8.30 -0.41
CA MET A 514 -37.65 8.07 -1.14
C MET A 514 -36.49 8.90 -0.61
N LEU A 515 -36.71 10.16 -0.20
CA LEU A 515 -35.68 10.96 0.45
C LEU A 515 -35.17 10.31 1.75
N TRP A 516 -36.07 9.74 2.55
CA TRP A 516 -35.70 8.99 3.75
C TRP A 516 -34.91 7.72 3.43
N VAL A 517 -35.37 6.95 2.44
CA VAL A 517 -34.65 5.75 1.99
C VAL A 517 -33.26 6.14 1.49
N ASN A 518 -33.11 7.20 0.69
CA ASN A 518 -31.82 7.69 0.23
C ASN A 518 -30.93 8.11 1.41
N LEU A 519 -31.47 8.79 2.43
CA LEU A 519 -30.68 9.15 3.61
C LEU A 519 -30.09 7.91 4.33
N ILE A 520 -30.90 6.86 4.50
CA ILE A 520 -30.45 5.59 5.10
C ILE A 520 -29.43 4.91 4.17
N MET A 521 -29.75 4.74 2.90
CA MET A 521 -28.96 3.95 1.97
C MET A 521 -27.63 4.61 1.63
N ASP A 522 -27.64 5.93 1.47
CA ASP A 522 -26.50 6.66 0.94
C ASP A 522 -25.59 7.15 2.08
N THR A 523 -26.15 7.89 3.03
CA THR A 523 -25.33 8.60 4.02
C THR A 523 -25.05 7.74 5.24
N LEU A 524 -26.07 7.09 5.79
CA LEU A 524 -25.92 6.27 7.01
C LEU A 524 -25.22 4.94 6.71
N ALA A 525 -25.58 4.26 5.62
CA ALA A 525 -24.95 2.98 5.27
C ALA A 525 -23.52 3.15 4.72
N SER A 526 -23.19 4.26 4.05
CA SER A 526 -21.79 4.53 3.69
C SER A 526 -20.94 4.69 4.94
N LEU A 527 -21.45 5.38 5.96
CA LEU A 527 -20.74 5.54 7.23
C LEU A 527 -20.58 4.22 7.99
N SER A 528 -21.62 3.39 8.05
CA SER A 528 -21.59 2.11 8.77
C SER A 528 -20.66 1.09 8.11
N LEU A 529 -20.69 0.99 6.78
CA LEU A 529 -19.93 -0.02 6.01
C LEU A 529 -18.49 0.43 5.73
N ALA A 530 -18.23 1.74 5.60
CA ALA A 530 -16.87 2.22 5.35
C ALA A 530 -15.94 2.11 6.55
N THR A 531 -16.49 2.07 7.77
CA THR A 531 -15.74 2.16 9.04
C THR A 531 -15.33 0.81 9.64
N GLU A 532 -15.42 -0.27 8.88
CA GLU A 532 -14.98 -1.58 9.38
C GLU A 532 -13.46 -1.64 9.57
N PRO A 533 -12.95 -2.18 10.70
CA PRO A 533 -11.53 -2.33 10.93
C PRO A 533 -10.92 -3.52 10.16
N PRO A 534 -9.65 -3.43 9.74
CA PRO A 534 -8.98 -4.48 8.98
C PRO A 534 -8.83 -5.79 9.78
N SER A 535 -8.79 -6.91 9.08
CA SER A 535 -8.52 -8.25 9.62
C SER A 535 -7.31 -8.89 8.94
N GLU A 536 -6.60 -9.77 9.65
CA GLU A 536 -5.44 -10.47 9.09
C GLU A 536 -5.81 -11.41 7.93
N GLU A 537 -7.04 -11.90 7.88
CA GLU A 537 -7.59 -12.70 6.76
C GLU A 537 -7.43 -11.97 5.39
N LEU A 538 -7.29 -10.64 5.40
CA LEU A 538 -7.04 -9.85 4.18
C LEU A 538 -5.66 -10.14 3.58
N LEU A 539 -4.71 -10.69 4.34
CA LEU A 539 -3.36 -11.04 3.90
C LEU A 539 -3.28 -12.46 3.30
N ASP A 540 -4.33 -13.27 3.39
CA ASP A 540 -4.32 -14.64 2.87
C ASP A 540 -4.74 -14.72 1.39
N ARG A 541 -5.13 -13.58 0.80
CA ARG A 541 -5.49 -13.47 -0.62
C ARG A 541 -4.43 -12.72 -1.42
N LYS A 542 -4.41 -12.96 -2.73
CA LYS A 542 -3.59 -12.22 -3.69
C LYS A 542 -4.15 -10.80 -3.94
N PRO A 543 -3.33 -9.85 -4.44
CA PRO A 543 -3.79 -8.52 -4.83
C PRO A 543 -4.87 -8.57 -5.93
N TYR A 544 -5.77 -7.59 -5.97
CA TYR A 544 -6.73 -7.48 -7.06
C TYR A 544 -6.03 -6.96 -8.33
N GLY A 545 -6.40 -7.51 -9.49
CA GLY A 545 -6.13 -6.84 -10.77
C GLY A 545 -7.16 -5.74 -11.03
N GLU A 546 -6.83 -4.71 -11.84
CA GLU A 546 -7.68 -3.54 -12.16
C GLU A 546 -9.00 -3.86 -12.91
N ARG A 547 -9.87 -4.71 -12.36
CA ARG A 547 -11.24 -4.92 -12.87
C ARG A 547 -12.25 -4.70 -11.76
N PHE A 548 -12.85 -3.53 -11.79
CA PHE A 548 -14.01 -3.18 -10.95
C PHE A 548 -15.17 -4.16 -11.19
N LEU A 549 -15.81 -4.56 -10.09
CA LEU A 549 -16.77 -5.67 -9.94
C LEU A 549 -17.87 -5.78 -11.02
N LYS A 550 -18.25 -7.03 -11.32
CA LYS A 550 -19.55 -7.41 -11.91
C LYS A 550 -20.51 -7.81 -10.80
N VAL A 551 -21.67 -7.15 -10.74
CA VAL A 551 -22.77 -7.48 -9.83
C VAL A 551 -23.87 -8.18 -10.64
N GLU A 552 -24.27 -9.38 -10.23
CA GLU A 552 -25.44 -10.09 -10.76
C GLU A 552 -26.62 -9.97 -9.79
N SER A 553 -27.82 -9.74 -10.33
CA SER A 553 -29.02 -9.39 -9.58
C SER A 553 -30.12 -10.41 -9.81
N THR A 554 -30.82 -10.84 -8.75
CA THR A 554 -32.06 -11.62 -8.85
C THR A 554 -33.07 -11.14 -7.82
N VAL A 555 -34.31 -10.79 -8.22
CA VAL A 555 -35.53 -10.90 -7.39
C VAL A 555 -36.77 -11.14 -8.28
N LYS A 556 -37.70 -11.95 -7.75
CA LYS A 556 -39.05 -12.21 -8.25
C LYS A 556 -40.08 -11.81 -7.16
N MET A 557 -41.22 -11.29 -7.62
CA MET A 557 -42.55 -11.16 -6.98
C MET A 557 -42.83 -10.05 -5.94
N LEU A 558 -43.87 -9.25 -6.23
CA LEU A 558 -45.23 -9.38 -5.64
C LEU A 558 -46.23 -8.52 -6.44
N SER A 559 -47.32 -9.14 -6.89
CA SER A 559 -48.46 -8.49 -7.55
C SER A 559 -49.64 -8.47 -6.58
N SER A 560 -50.11 -7.29 -6.23
CA SER A 560 -51.44 -7.09 -5.66
C SER A 560 -52.04 -5.83 -6.26
N ASN A 561 -53.23 -5.97 -6.87
CA ASN A 561 -54.00 -4.90 -7.50
C ASN A 561 -54.31 -3.77 -6.50
N PRO A 562 -54.22 -2.51 -6.92
CA PRO A 562 -55.00 -1.47 -6.29
C PRO A 562 -55.84 -0.71 -7.32
N GLU A 563 -57.10 -0.50 -6.95
CA GLU A 563 -57.96 0.48 -7.58
C GLU A 563 -57.60 1.90 -7.12
N LEU A 564 -57.87 2.86 -8.00
CA LEU A 564 -57.20 4.14 -8.10
C LEU A 564 -57.77 5.21 -7.16
N GLY A 565 -56.86 5.87 -6.45
CA GLY A 565 -57.05 7.20 -5.87
C GLY A 565 -57.59 7.21 -4.44
N ARG A 566 -56.70 7.38 -3.45
CA ARG A 566 -57.00 8.07 -2.17
C ARG A 566 -55.75 8.26 -1.29
N GLU A 567 -55.97 9.05 -0.24
CA GLU A 567 -55.21 9.36 1.00
C GLU A 567 -54.18 8.30 1.46
N PRO A 568 -53.19 8.65 2.32
CA PRO A 568 -52.19 7.71 2.85
C PRO A 568 -52.82 6.35 3.16
N SER A 569 -52.43 5.32 2.40
CA SER A 569 -53.05 4.00 2.50
C SER A 569 -52.16 3.08 3.33
N GLN A 570 -52.82 2.19 4.07
CA GLN A 570 -52.15 1.19 4.88
C GLN A 570 -51.26 0.27 4.02
N GLN A 571 -51.68 0.00 2.77
CA GLN A 571 -50.93 -0.83 1.82
C GLN A 571 -49.61 -0.20 1.40
N PHE A 572 -49.60 1.10 1.04
CA PHE A 572 -48.34 1.78 0.70
C PHE A 572 -47.41 1.91 1.91
N THR A 573 -47.97 2.04 3.11
CA THR A 573 -47.17 2.06 4.34
C THR A 573 -46.52 0.69 4.63
N ILE A 574 -47.22 -0.42 4.36
CA ILE A 574 -46.65 -1.78 4.47
C ILE A 574 -45.52 -1.97 3.46
N VAL A 575 -45.70 -1.54 2.20
CA VAL A 575 -44.67 -1.65 1.16
C VAL A 575 -43.45 -0.81 1.51
N PHE A 576 -43.64 0.44 1.95
CA PHE A 576 -42.57 1.31 2.42
C PHE A 576 -41.81 0.69 3.60
N ASN A 577 -42.54 0.22 4.62
CA ASN A 577 -41.92 -0.35 5.82
C ASN A 577 -41.19 -1.67 5.54
N ALA A 578 -41.78 -2.55 4.72
CA ALA A 578 -41.14 -3.79 4.29
C ALA A 578 -39.87 -3.50 3.47
N PHE A 579 -39.92 -2.52 2.57
CA PHE A 579 -38.75 -2.12 1.77
C PHE A 579 -37.60 -1.63 2.65
N VAL A 580 -37.86 -0.73 3.60
CA VAL A 580 -36.83 -0.22 4.54
C VAL A 580 -36.28 -1.34 5.44
N LEU A 581 -37.12 -2.23 5.95
CA LEU A 581 -36.62 -3.34 6.76
C LEU A 581 -35.78 -4.31 5.92
N MET A 582 -36.21 -4.62 4.69
CA MET A 582 -35.42 -5.44 3.77
C MET A 582 -34.06 -4.83 3.45
N THR A 583 -33.97 -3.51 3.26
CA THR A 583 -32.69 -2.83 3.04
C THR A 583 -31.82 -2.86 4.29
N LEU A 584 -32.36 -2.58 5.49
CA LEU A 584 -31.59 -2.68 6.75
C LEU A 584 -31.04 -4.09 7.01
N PHE A 585 -31.80 -5.14 6.73
CA PHE A 585 -31.29 -6.51 6.86
C PHE A 585 -30.31 -6.86 5.74
N ASN A 586 -30.51 -6.35 4.52
CA ASN A 586 -29.56 -6.53 3.42
C ASN A 586 -28.22 -5.82 3.70
N GLU A 587 -28.21 -4.72 4.47
CA GLU A 587 -26.99 -4.05 4.92
C GLU A 587 -26.07 -5.01 5.69
N ILE A 588 -26.64 -5.91 6.51
CA ILE A 588 -25.89 -6.94 7.24
C ILE A 588 -25.29 -7.98 6.27
N ASN A 589 -26.04 -8.40 5.25
CA ASN A 589 -25.52 -9.29 4.21
C ASN A 589 -24.37 -8.64 3.42
N ALA A 590 -24.52 -7.37 3.08
CA ALA A 590 -23.56 -6.62 2.27
C ALA A 590 -22.21 -6.39 2.97
N ARG A 591 -22.11 -6.61 4.28
CA ARG A 591 -20.82 -6.59 5.02
C ARG A 591 -19.83 -7.64 4.51
N LYS A 592 -20.31 -8.71 3.88
CA LYS A 592 -19.48 -9.83 3.41
C LYS A 592 -19.51 -9.91 1.89
N LEU A 593 -18.32 -9.86 1.27
CA LEU A 593 -18.14 -9.84 -0.19
C LEU A 593 -17.82 -11.22 -0.77
N HIS A 594 -16.94 -11.99 -0.12
CA HIS A 594 -16.31 -13.17 -0.71
C HIS A 594 -17.05 -14.48 -0.46
N GLY A 595 -18.38 -14.45 -0.45
CA GLY A 595 -19.20 -15.65 -0.18
C GLY A 595 -19.02 -16.21 1.23
N GLU A 596 -18.58 -15.39 2.19
CA GLU A 596 -18.47 -15.77 3.58
C GLU A 596 -19.86 -16.05 4.17
N ARG A 597 -20.05 -17.23 4.77
CA ARG A 597 -21.35 -17.66 5.29
C ARG A 597 -21.76 -16.91 6.57
N ASN A 598 -20.80 -16.58 7.43
CA ASN A 598 -21.12 -15.97 8.72
C ASN A 598 -21.17 -14.44 8.63
N VAL A 599 -22.35 -13.90 8.33
CA VAL A 599 -22.61 -12.45 8.24
C VAL A 599 -22.54 -11.73 9.59
N PHE A 600 -22.70 -12.45 10.70
CA PHE A 600 -22.64 -11.90 12.06
C PHE A 600 -21.21 -11.88 12.63
N LYS A 601 -20.25 -12.57 12.00
CA LYS A 601 -18.85 -12.60 12.47
C LYS A 601 -18.30 -11.17 12.53
N GLY A 602 -17.86 -10.76 13.71
CA GLY A 602 -17.24 -9.44 13.93
C GLY A 602 -18.21 -8.25 13.84
N ILE A 603 -19.52 -8.45 13.99
CA ILE A 603 -20.50 -7.33 13.98
C ILE A 603 -20.28 -6.32 15.11
N PHE A 604 -19.88 -6.80 16.29
CA PHE A 604 -19.61 -5.95 17.46
C PHE A 604 -18.22 -5.29 17.43
N ARG A 605 -17.40 -5.58 16.41
CA ARG A 605 -16.05 -4.99 16.29
C ARG A 605 -16.12 -3.52 15.83
N ASN A 606 -17.18 -3.15 15.10
CA ASN A 606 -17.42 -1.79 14.66
C ASN A 606 -18.63 -1.17 15.40
N PRO A 607 -18.41 -0.24 16.36
CA PRO A 607 -19.50 0.38 17.09
C PRO A 607 -20.40 1.27 16.22
N PHE A 608 -19.85 1.87 15.16
CA PHE A 608 -20.64 2.69 14.25
C PHE A 608 -21.70 1.88 13.53
N PHE A 609 -21.35 0.65 13.11
CA PHE A 609 -22.27 -0.21 12.37
C PHE A 609 -23.55 -0.50 13.17
N TYR A 610 -23.44 -1.08 14.37
CA TYR A 610 -24.64 -1.44 15.13
C TYR A 610 -25.38 -0.21 15.67
N CYS A 611 -24.69 0.87 16.03
CA CYS A 611 -25.35 2.10 16.48
C CYS A 611 -26.21 2.73 15.37
N ILE A 612 -25.67 2.83 14.15
CA ILE A 612 -26.40 3.38 12.99
C ILE A 612 -27.56 2.47 12.60
N TRP A 613 -27.33 1.16 12.61
CA TRP A 613 -28.38 0.18 12.29
C TRP A 613 -29.55 0.25 13.29
N ILE A 614 -29.26 0.27 14.60
CA ILE A 614 -30.27 0.40 15.66
C ILE A 614 -30.99 1.74 15.56
N PHE A 615 -30.24 2.83 15.35
CA PHE A 615 -30.81 4.17 15.16
C PHE A 615 -31.79 4.19 13.98
N SER A 616 -31.41 3.61 12.84
CA SER A 616 -32.24 3.60 11.63
C SER A 616 -33.50 2.75 11.82
N PHE A 617 -33.39 1.62 12.52
CA PHE A 617 -34.52 0.77 12.89
C PHE A 617 -35.51 1.50 13.83
N VAL A 618 -35.01 2.16 14.89
CA VAL A 618 -35.83 2.93 15.83
C VAL A 618 -36.48 4.13 15.15
N ALA A 619 -35.73 4.86 14.32
CA ALA A 619 -36.26 5.98 13.54
C ALA A 619 -37.39 5.53 12.60
N GLN A 620 -37.26 4.36 11.98
CA GLN A 620 -38.32 3.79 11.14
C GLN A 620 -39.59 3.48 11.95
N ILE A 621 -39.47 2.96 13.18
CA ILE A 621 -40.62 2.75 14.08
C ILE A 621 -41.32 4.09 14.39
N ILE A 622 -40.54 5.13 14.69
CA ILE A 622 -41.08 6.47 14.99
C ILE A 622 -41.80 7.05 13.76
N ILE A 623 -41.19 6.97 12.57
CA ILE A 623 -41.75 7.49 11.32
C ILE A 623 -43.07 6.81 10.97
N VAL A 624 -43.14 5.48 11.08
CA VAL A 624 -44.39 4.75 10.76
C VAL A 624 -45.48 4.98 11.80
N THR A 625 -45.11 5.23 13.07
CA THR A 625 -46.08 5.41 14.16
C THR A 625 -46.60 6.86 14.27
N PHE A 626 -45.74 7.84 13.98
CA PHE A 626 -46.01 9.26 14.21
C PHE A 626 -45.92 10.14 12.95
N GLY A 627 -45.35 9.66 11.85
CA GLY A 627 -45.07 10.43 10.63
C GLY A 627 -46.24 10.60 9.65
N ASN A 628 -47.49 10.71 10.15
CA ASN A 628 -48.70 10.58 9.32
C ASN A 628 -48.78 11.58 8.17
N VAL A 629 -48.69 12.89 8.46
CA VAL A 629 -48.83 13.94 7.44
C VAL A 629 -47.55 14.10 6.62
N VAL A 630 -46.38 14.08 7.28
CA VAL A 630 -45.08 14.39 6.64
C VAL A 630 -44.60 13.26 5.72
N PHE A 631 -44.72 12.01 6.17
CA PHE A 631 -44.24 10.84 5.41
C PHE A 631 -45.37 10.09 4.71
N SER A 632 -46.62 10.57 4.81
CA SER A 632 -47.81 9.91 4.25
C SER A 632 -47.95 8.46 4.73
N CYS A 633 -47.68 8.20 6.01
CA CYS A 633 -47.69 6.87 6.62
C CYS A 633 -48.91 6.67 7.53
N VAL A 634 -49.54 5.51 7.47
CA VAL A 634 -50.60 5.13 8.41
C VAL A 634 -50.03 4.23 9.50
N ARG A 635 -50.50 4.37 10.74
CA ARG A 635 -50.11 3.47 11.84
C ARG A 635 -50.41 2.02 11.46
N LEU A 636 -49.38 1.18 11.51
CA LEU A 636 -49.48 -0.25 11.25
C LEU A 636 -49.88 -1.02 12.50
N SER A 637 -50.65 -2.09 12.32
CA SER A 637 -50.93 -3.05 13.38
C SER A 637 -49.71 -3.92 13.69
N ILE A 638 -49.67 -4.52 14.89
CA ILE A 638 -48.57 -5.41 15.31
C ILE A 638 -48.41 -6.60 14.35
N ALA A 639 -49.52 -7.14 13.83
CA ALA A 639 -49.48 -8.23 12.84
C ALA A 639 -48.81 -7.81 11.52
N GLN A 640 -49.08 -6.59 11.05
CA GLN A 640 -48.45 -6.05 9.84
C GLN A 640 -46.96 -5.77 10.05
N TRP A 641 -46.58 -5.26 11.22
CA TRP A 641 -45.16 -5.17 11.62
C TRP A 641 -44.46 -6.52 11.59
N GLY A 642 -45.12 -7.58 12.10
CA GLY A 642 -44.60 -8.95 12.05
C GLY A 642 -44.32 -9.43 10.62
N TRP A 643 -45.23 -9.16 9.68
CA TRP A 643 -45.01 -9.51 8.26
C TRP A 643 -43.86 -8.71 7.63
N CYS A 644 -43.77 -7.40 7.87
CA CYS A 644 -42.66 -6.59 7.38
C CYS A 644 -41.31 -7.08 7.94
N LEU A 645 -41.26 -7.45 9.22
CA LEU A 645 -40.07 -8.01 9.86
C LEU A 645 -39.70 -9.37 9.26
N LEU A 646 -40.68 -10.22 8.98
CA LEU A 646 -40.48 -11.51 8.33
C LEU A 646 -39.85 -11.37 6.94
N PHE A 647 -40.30 -10.41 6.13
CA PHE A 647 -39.66 -10.12 4.84
C PHE A 647 -38.23 -9.59 5.00
N GLY A 648 -37.99 -8.75 6.02
CA GLY A 648 -36.66 -8.29 6.39
C GLY A 648 -35.71 -9.43 6.74
N VAL A 649 -36.08 -10.29 7.69
CA VAL A 649 -35.29 -11.47 8.08
C VAL A 649 -35.17 -12.46 6.91
N GLY A 650 -36.20 -12.58 6.09
CA GLY A 650 -36.19 -13.40 4.87
C GLY A 650 -35.09 -12.99 3.89
N SER A 651 -34.73 -11.70 3.81
CA SER A 651 -33.62 -11.25 2.95
C SER A 651 -32.26 -11.75 3.44
N LEU A 652 -32.04 -11.91 4.75
CA LEU A 652 -30.85 -12.55 5.31
C LEU A 652 -30.73 -14.01 4.84
N ILE A 653 -31.82 -14.76 4.99
CA ILE A 653 -31.87 -16.18 4.63
C ILE A 653 -31.64 -16.34 3.13
N TRP A 654 -32.29 -15.52 2.30
CA TRP A 654 -32.13 -15.55 0.86
C TRP A 654 -30.69 -15.25 0.42
N GLY A 655 -30.02 -14.30 1.08
CA GLY A 655 -28.60 -14.02 0.86
C GLY A 655 -27.70 -15.25 1.10
N GLN A 656 -27.99 -16.02 2.15
CA GLN A 656 -27.26 -17.27 2.44
C GLN A 656 -27.51 -18.37 1.40
N VAL A 657 -28.74 -18.45 0.89
CA VAL A 657 -29.08 -19.38 -0.20
C VAL A 657 -28.30 -19.01 -1.46
N LEU A 658 -28.26 -17.74 -1.84
CA LEU A 658 -27.48 -17.28 -3.00
C LEU A 658 -25.98 -17.56 -2.84
N ALA A 659 -25.42 -17.35 -1.65
CA ALA A 659 -24.01 -17.67 -1.36
C ALA A 659 -23.70 -19.18 -1.45
N SER A 660 -24.72 -20.05 -1.36
CA SER A 660 -24.57 -21.50 -1.46
C SER A 660 -24.60 -22.01 -2.91
N ILE A 661 -25.00 -21.17 -3.88
CA ILE A 661 -25.07 -21.57 -5.30
C ILE A 661 -23.75 -21.22 -5.98
N PRO A 662 -23.02 -22.20 -6.55
CA PRO A 662 -21.77 -21.92 -7.25
C PRO A 662 -22.02 -21.09 -8.52
N MET A 663 -21.18 -20.07 -8.74
CA MET A 663 -21.29 -19.12 -9.87
C MET A 663 -21.40 -19.79 -11.26
N LYS A 664 -20.83 -20.99 -11.44
CA LYS A 664 -20.94 -21.77 -12.69
C LYS A 664 -22.38 -22.17 -13.00
N ALA A 665 -23.18 -22.47 -11.97
CA ALA A 665 -24.60 -22.81 -12.12
C ALA A 665 -25.43 -21.55 -12.44
N LEU A 666 -25.13 -20.42 -11.77
CA LEU A 666 -25.79 -19.13 -12.03
C LEU A 666 -25.56 -18.64 -13.46
N GLN A 667 -24.31 -18.67 -13.96
CA GLN A 667 -24.01 -18.30 -15.35
C GLN A 667 -24.74 -19.17 -16.37
N THR A 668 -24.95 -20.45 -16.07
CA THR A 668 -25.69 -21.38 -16.94
C THR A 668 -27.18 -21.04 -16.94
N ILE A 669 -27.75 -20.70 -15.78
CA ILE A 669 -29.17 -20.30 -15.66
C ILE A 669 -29.41 -18.94 -16.36
N PHE A 670 -28.55 -17.95 -16.12
CA PHE A 670 -28.67 -16.62 -16.74
C PHE A 670 -28.43 -16.63 -18.25
N SER A 671 -27.48 -17.43 -18.74
CA SER A 671 -27.28 -17.60 -20.19
C SER A 671 -28.45 -18.31 -20.88
N THR A 672 -29.25 -19.06 -20.14
CA THR A 672 -30.47 -19.73 -20.63
C THR A 672 -31.70 -18.79 -20.60
N LEU A 673 -31.76 -17.86 -19.63
CA LEU A 673 -32.84 -16.86 -19.49
C LEU A 673 -32.65 -15.60 -20.36
N CYS A 674 -31.42 -15.27 -20.76
CA CYS A 674 -31.13 -14.10 -21.60
C CYS A 674 -31.28 -14.43 -23.10
N PHE A 675 -32.44 -14.09 -23.68
CA PHE A 675 -32.73 -14.30 -25.12
C PHE A 675 -31.71 -13.60 -26.06
N CYS A 676 -31.02 -12.54 -25.60
CA CYS A 676 -29.98 -11.84 -26.35
C CYS A 676 -28.66 -12.64 -26.50
N CYS A 677 -28.34 -13.57 -25.61
CA CYS A 677 -27.05 -14.29 -25.66
C CYS A 677 -27.04 -15.43 -26.68
N LYS A 678 -28.20 -15.92 -27.10
CA LYS A 678 -28.32 -17.05 -28.06
C LYS A 678 -27.76 -16.71 -29.45
N HIS A 679 -27.77 -15.43 -29.84
CA HIS A 679 -27.32 -14.99 -31.16
C HIS A 679 -25.79 -14.94 -31.32
N ARG A 680 -25.03 -14.92 -30.22
CA ARG A 680 -23.55 -14.84 -30.27
C ARG A 680 -22.89 -16.22 -30.43
N ARG A 681 -23.58 -17.29 -30.03
CA ARG A 681 -23.04 -18.67 -30.03
C ARG A 681 -23.15 -19.38 -31.38
N ILE A 682 -24.02 -18.92 -32.27
CA ILE A 682 -24.23 -19.53 -33.60
C ILE A 682 -23.13 -19.10 -34.59
N ARG A 683 -22.48 -17.96 -34.40
CA ARG A 683 -21.43 -17.48 -35.32
C ARG A 683 -20.07 -18.15 -35.16
N HIS A 684 -19.77 -18.71 -33.98
CA HIS A 684 -18.49 -19.37 -33.71
C HIS A 684 -18.48 -20.88 -34.03
N LYS A 685 -19.61 -21.47 -34.43
CA LYS A 685 -19.68 -22.90 -34.78
C LYS A 685 -19.50 -23.21 -36.26
N ASN A 686 -19.42 -22.20 -37.13
CA ASN A 686 -19.36 -22.38 -38.60
C ASN A 686 -18.01 -22.03 -39.25
N LEU A 687 -16.93 -21.83 -38.48
CA LEU A 687 -15.59 -21.90 -39.04
C LEU A 687 -14.82 -22.97 -38.25
N GLY A 688 -14.66 -24.10 -38.90
CA GLY A 688 -14.13 -25.32 -38.35
C GLY A 688 -12.60 -25.36 -38.28
N GLU A 689 -12.19 -26.34 -37.49
CA GLU A 689 -10.96 -27.13 -37.49
C GLU A 689 -10.21 -27.18 -38.83
N GLY A 690 -8.89 -26.97 -38.77
CA GLY A 690 -7.95 -27.19 -39.88
C GLY A 690 -6.54 -26.65 -39.59
N GLU A 691 -5.66 -27.55 -39.16
CA GLU A 691 -4.20 -27.67 -39.39
C GLU A 691 -3.19 -26.58 -38.93
N GLU A 692 -2.13 -27.09 -38.29
CA GLU A 692 -0.85 -26.45 -37.95
C GLU A 692 0.04 -26.31 -39.20
N GLU A 693 0.72 -25.18 -39.41
CA GLU A 693 2.18 -25.10 -39.73
C GLU A 693 2.67 -23.66 -39.94
N GLU A 694 3.99 -23.50 -39.77
CA GLU A 694 4.81 -22.30 -39.73
C GLU A 694 4.75 -21.40 -40.98
N SER A 695 4.89 -20.08 -40.80
CA SER A 695 5.87 -19.27 -41.55
C SER A 695 5.83 -17.79 -41.13
N ASN A 696 7.02 -17.24 -41.03
CA ASN A 696 7.34 -15.85 -40.73
C ASN A 696 6.91 -14.87 -41.83
N ASP A 697 6.82 -13.62 -41.37
CA ASP A 697 7.17 -12.39 -42.08
C ASP A 697 6.19 -11.74 -43.07
N LEU A 698 6.15 -10.41 -42.88
CA LEU A 698 5.88 -9.33 -43.82
C LEU A 698 4.44 -8.78 -43.97
N ALA A 699 4.39 -7.49 -43.60
CA ALA A 699 3.81 -6.39 -44.35
C ALA A 699 2.44 -5.86 -43.91
N ASP A 700 2.50 -4.67 -43.31
CA ASP A 700 1.57 -3.58 -43.57
C ASP A 700 1.16 -3.52 -45.06
N GLN A 701 -0.15 -3.51 -45.36
CA GLN A 701 -0.74 -2.54 -46.30
C GLN A 701 -2.26 -2.70 -46.47
N TYR A 702 -2.92 -1.53 -46.43
CA TYR A 702 -4.10 -1.09 -47.17
C TYR A 702 -4.81 -2.07 -48.13
N TYR A 703 -6.14 -2.11 -48.02
CA TYR A 703 -7.00 -2.44 -49.16
C TYR A 703 -7.79 -1.21 -49.64
N VAL A 704 -7.43 -0.78 -50.85
CA VAL A 704 -8.21 0.05 -51.77
C VAL A 704 -9.25 -0.86 -52.46
N ILE A 705 -10.48 -0.37 -52.66
CA ILE A 705 -11.48 -1.01 -53.52
C ILE A 705 -11.74 -0.10 -54.72
N ASP A 706 -11.42 -0.60 -55.92
CA ASP A 706 -11.77 0.02 -57.20
C ASP A 706 -13.11 -0.50 -57.74
N HIS A 707 -13.98 0.47 -58.10
CA HIS A 707 -14.89 0.53 -59.27
C HIS A 707 -15.92 -0.60 -59.54
N ILE A 708 -17.18 -0.40 -59.98
CA ILE A 708 -17.75 0.62 -60.89
C ILE A 708 -19.32 0.54 -60.88
N ILE A 709 -19.98 1.72 -61.00
CA ILE A 709 -21.31 2.06 -61.60
C ILE A 709 -22.57 1.31 -61.09
N GLY A 710 -23.67 1.94 -60.67
CA GLY A 710 -24.11 3.33 -60.68
C GLY A 710 -25.63 3.35 -60.46
N LYS A 711 -26.08 3.93 -59.34
CA LYS A 711 -27.44 4.47 -59.13
C LYS A 711 -27.41 5.33 -57.87
N THR A 712 -27.70 6.61 -58.05
CA THR A 712 -27.67 7.66 -57.04
C THR A 712 -28.56 7.26 -55.85
N THR A 713 -27.92 6.96 -54.72
CA THR A 713 -28.58 6.80 -53.42
C THR A 713 -27.82 7.67 -52.42
N ILE A 714 -28.52 8.60 -51.77
CA ILE A 714 -27.97 9.38 -50.65
C ILE A 714 -27.62 8.37 -49.55
N VAL A 715 -26.33 8.12 -49.33
CA VAL A 715 -25.83 7.26 -48.24
C VAL A 715 -25.52 8.14 -47.04
N LEU A 716 -26.41 8.10 -46.04
CA LEU A 716 -26.16 8.56 -44.68
C LEU A 716 -24.99 7.75 -44.08
N PRO A 717 -24.10 8.36 -43.25
CA PRO A 717 -23.06 7.61 -42.55
C PRO A 717 -23.69 6.54 -41.62
N PRO A 718 -23.04 5.39 -41.42
CA PRO A 718 -23.54 4.37 -40.51
C PRO A 718 -23.61 4.95 -39.09
N PHE A 719 -24.80 4.86 -38.49
CA PHE A 719 -25.13 5.34 -37.14
C PHE A 719 -24.03 5.00 -36.11
N PRO A 720 -23.39 5.99 -35.48
CA PRO A 720 -22.54 5.73 -34.32
C PRO A 720 -23.42 5.35 -33.11
N ARG A 721 -22.98 4.31 -32.40
CA ARG A 721 -23.60 3.76 -31.19
C ARG A 721 -23.87 4.86 -30.14
N PHE A 722 -25.13 5.29 -30.05
CA PHE A 722 -25.59 6.35 -29.15
C PHE A 722 -25.34 6.06 -27.65
N ASN A 723 -25.14 4.79 -27.28
CA ASN A 723 -24.91 4.35 -25.90
C ASN A 723 -23.47 4.47 -25.40
N GLN A 724 -22.46 4.62 -26.28
CA GLN A 724 -21.09 4.87 -25.85
C GLN A 724 -20.83 6.34 -25.58
N ILE A 725 -21.50 7.25 -26.28
CA ILE A 725 -21.32 8.70 -26.13
C ILE A 725 -21.86 9.21 -24.78
N LEU A 726 -22.96 8.65 -24.28
CA LEU A 726 -23.52 9.03 -22.96
C LEU A 726 -22.67 8.52 -21.79
N TRP A 727 -22.09 7.32 -21.90
CA TRP A 727 -21.13 6.80 -20.92
C TRP A 727 -19.81 7.59 -20.95
N HIS A 728 -19.26 7.84 -22.14
CA HIS A 728 -18.07 8.68 -22.30
C HIS A 728 -18.29 10.10 -21.81
N LYS A 729 -19.48 10.70 -22.04
CA LYS A 729 -19.82 12.04 -21.52
C LYS A 729 -20.02 12.06 -20.01
N SER A 730 -20.52 10.99 -19.40
CA SER A 730 -20.68 10.88 -17.94
C SER A 730 -19.33 10.68 -17.24
N VAL A 731 -18.45 9.86 -17.83
CA VAL A 731 -17.06 9.67 -17.37
C VAL A 731 -16.22 10.93 -17.63
N GLN A 732 -16.37 11.60 -18.78
CA GLN A 732 -15.71 12.88 -19.05
C GLN A 732 -16.26 14.01 -18.16
N LYS A 733 -17.53 13.96 -17.74
CA LYS A 733 -18.09 14.89 -16.78
C LYS A 733 -17.49 14.65 -15.38
N LEU A 734 -17.34 13.39 -14.96
CA LEU A 734 -16.62 13.02 -13.72
C LEU A 734 -15.14 13.43 -13.77
N GLN A 735 -14.45 13.21 -14.90
CA GLN A 735 -13.07 13.66 -15.09
C GLN A 735 -12.93 15.19 -15.11
N ARG A 736 -13.89 15.91 -15.72
CA ARG A 736 -13.92 17.39 -15.69
C ARG A 736 -14.27 17.92 -14.31
N GLU A 737 -15.18 17.29 -13.57
CA GLU A 737 -15.48 17.67 -12.18
C GLU A 737 -14.27 17.41 -11.27
N PHE A 738 -13.53 16.31 -11.47
CA PHE A 738 -12.24 16.07 -10.81
C PHE A 738 -11.18 17.12 -11.21
N GLN A 739 -11.07 17.49 -12.48
CA GLN A 739 -10.16 18.54 -12.94
C GLN A 739 -10.53 19.93 -12.42
N VAL A 740 -11.82 20.24 -12.32
CA VAL A 740 -12.33 21.52 -11.76
C VAL A 740 -12.10 21.56 -10.24
N ILE A 741 -12.32 20.45 -9.52
CA ILE A 741 -12.02 20.33 -8.09
C ILE A 741 -10.49 20.45 -7.84
N ASN A 742 -9.67 19.85 -8.71
CA ASN A 742 -8.21 19.98 -8.65
C ASN A 742 -7.73 21.38 -9.05
N ALA A 743 -8.38 22.03 -10.01
CA ALA A 743 -8.10 23.42 -10.39
C ALA A 743 -8.48 24.39 -9.25
N PHE A 744 -9.65 24.25 -8.62
CA PHE A 744 -10.04 25.04 -7.45
C PHE A 744 -9.16 24.79 -6.22
N ARG A 745 -8.58 23.58 -6.07
CA ARG A 745 -7.57 23.28 -5.04
C ARG A 745 -6.19 23.89 -5.38
N GLY A 746 -5.79 23.90 -6.65
CA GLY A 746 -4.55 24.55 -7.12
C GLY A 746 -4.60 26.06 -6.91
N SER A 747 -5.66 26.72 -7.36
CA SER A 747 -5.82 28.19 -7.26
C SER A 747 -5.81 28.70 -5.82
N ARG A 748 -6.41 27.97 -4.88
CA ARG A 748 -6.46 28.36 -3.46
C ARG A 748 -5.15 28.09 -2.71
N ILE A 749 -4.32 27.17 -3.21
CA ILE A 749 -2.98 26.90 -2.66
C ILE A 749 -1.96 27.90 -3.23
N ASP A 750 -2.11 28.32 -4.48
CA ASP A 750 -1.24 29.31 -5.11
C ASP A 750 -1.53 30.74 -4.62
N GLU A 751 -2.78 31.13 -4.37
CA GLU A 751 -3.10 32.42 -3.70
C GLU A 751 -2.57 32.49 -2.25
N VAL A 752 -2.50 31.36 -1.55
CA VAL A 752 -1.97 31.28 -0.18
C VAL A 752 -0.44 31.20 -0.18
N LYS A 753 0.19 30.67 -1.24
CA LYS A 753 1.64 30.73 -1.45
C LYS A 753 2.08 32.14 -1.83
N ASP A 754 1.40 32.81 -2.76
CA ASP A 754 1.75 34.18 -3.18
C ASP A 754 1.61 35.21 -2.05
N LYS A 755 0.59 35.08 -1.19
CA LYS A 755 0.50 35.92 0.03
C LYS A 755 1.60 35.65 1.05
N ARG A 756 2.11 34.40 1.16
CA ARG A 756 3.25 34.10 2.06
C ARG A 756 4.60 34.50 1.48
N TYR A 757 4.77 34.50 0.15
CA TYR A 757 5.98 34.99 -0.51
C TYR A 757 6.04 36.52 -0.56
N SER A 758 4.90 37.21 -0.69
CA SER A 758 4.79 38.68 -0.57
C SER A 758 5.13 39.16 0.84
N ILE A 759 4.59 38.53 1.89
CA ILE A 759 4.85 38.93 3.28
C ILE A 759 6.31 38.65 3.70
N LYS A 760 6.99 37.67 3.08
CA LYS A 760 8.41 37.40 3.36
C LYS A 760 9.39 38.34 2.66
N ARG A 761 9.04 38.91 1.50
CA ARG A 761 9.91 39.91 0.82
C ARG A 761 9.98 41.23 1.58
N ASP A 762 8.88 41.67 2.19
CA ASP A 762 8.87 42.90 2.98
C ASP A 762 9.64 42.76 4.31
N SER A 763 9.77 41.54 4.84
CA SER A 763 10.56 41.27 6.07
C SER A 763 12.05 41.00 5.84
N GLN A 764 12.51 40.81 4.59
CA GLN A 764 13.92 40.52 4.29
C GLN A 764 14.70 41.74 3.77
N ASN A 765 14.06 42.91 3.67
CA ASN A 765 14.68 44.15 3.19
C ASN A 765 14.98 45.19 4.27
N GLN A 766 14.95 44.82 5.56
CA GLN A 766 15.46 45.66 6.64
C GLN A 766 16.76 45.09 7.24
N GLU A 767 17.85 45.77 6.86
CA GLU A 767 19.08 45.99 7.63
C GLU A 767 20.02 44.79 7.89
N PHE A 768 20.94 44.59 6.94
CA PHE A 768 22.35 44.38 7.29
C PHE A 768 23.04 45.74 7.26
N ILE A 769 23.21 46.36 8.43
CA ILE A 769 24.22 47.40 8.64
C ILE A 769 25.31 46.80 9.52
N ILE A 770 26.53 46.97 9.01
CA ILE A 770 27.84 46.58 9.51
C ILE A 770 28.04 46.93 11.00
N ILE A 771 28.52 45.96 11.79
CA ILE A 771 29.77 45.95 12.60
C ILE A 771 29.99 44.52 13.11
#